data_AF-A0A3M7QC28-F1
#
_entry.id   AF-A0A3M7QC28-F1
#
_cell.length_a   1.000
_cell.length_b   1.000
_cell.length_c   1.000
_cell.angle_alpha   90.00
_cell.angle_beta   90.00
_cell.angle_gamma   90.00
#
_symmetry.space_group_name_H-M   'P 1'
#
loop_
_entity.id
_entity.type
_entity.pdbx_description
1 polymer ?
#
loop_
_entity_poly.entity_id
_entity_poly.type
_entity_poly.pdbx_seq_one_letter_code
_entity_poly.pdbx_strand_id
1 'polypeptide(L)'
;MLIDLIVYVVSVSLFCYLANRFYFSGARYKSEKKLDGKVVVVTGSDSGIGFETALDFAKRGARVILACRDTIRAEKAVGTIIQQTGNKQVDYEFIDLADLDTVRSFVKSLKQKIDRLDLLVNNAGVMACPSEWRTKQGYEMQFGVNYLGHFLLTNLLLDLIKKTPKSRVISVSSCLHYYGNIEWDCLEKGYSQSKLAVVMFTKELARRLDGTSVTAVCLHPGAVRTGIIRYTGESMCRLFPLIIRVFYVCYMIVTKNTIEGSMTTIYCALDDEVPKYNGCYFSDCALKLPSKAVFNDQDVKRTLILAYALNKFYFSGARCYSKNRLDGKTAIITGSNTGIGYQTALDFAQRGAKVILACRDTKKAEKAAKQIIDATGNKNVQVEYIDLADLDTVQEFAKSMKAKLTKLDLLVNNAGIMFCPNWRTKQGFEMQFGVNHLGHFLLTNLLLDLIKKADKARIINVSSRAHYDLPINWNDINWEKSYNTIRAYCQSKTANILFTKELASRLEGTGITVVALHPGAVITELTRYTGQSILFLIPILWKILYPFIRIILKTAEEGAQTTIYCAVDECVPQYTGCYMSDCRPKKSSEEARSQENAKKLWEISCQMRIFFYDFKFHFVNIKKRFIKIPPIELK
;
A
#
# COMPACT_ATOMS: atom_id res chain seq x y z
N MET A 1 -13.03 2.54 -2.30
CA MET A 1 -11.67 2.82 -1.83
C MET A 1 -11.53 2.34 -0.39
N LEU A 2 -12.37 2.79 0.55
CA LEU A 2 -12.28 2.38 1.95
C LEU A 2 -12.51 0.87 2.16
N ILE A 3 -13.53 0.26 1.53
CA ILE A 3 -13.80 -1.18 1.66
C ILE A 3 -12.65 -2.02 1.08
N ASP A 4 -12.14 -1.66 -0.09
CA ASP A 4 -11.05 -2.40 -0.74
C ASP A 4 -9.73 -2.23 0.03
N LEU A 5 -9.52 -1.05 0.63
CA LEU A 5 -8.42 -0.81 1.56
C LEU A 5 -8.58 -1.63 2.85
N ILE A 6 -9.79 -1.73 3.41
CA ILE A 6 -10.07 -2.57 4.58
C ILE A 6 -9.82 -4.04 4.26
N VAL A 7 -10.37 -4.54 3.14
CA VAL A 7 -10.16 -5.93 2.71
C VAL A 7 -8.68 -6.20 2.49
N TYR A 8 -7.94 -5.29 1.83
CA TYR A 8 -6.49 -5.41 1.66
C TYR A 8 -5.76 -5.46 3.01
N VAL A 9 -6.05 -4.52 3.91
CA VAL A 9 -5.36 -4.46 5.19
C VAL A 9 -5.69 -5.68 6.04
N VAL A 10 -6.94 -6.14 6.06
CA VAL A 10 -7.34 -7.37 6.74
C VAL A 10 -6.63 -8.58 6.13
N SER A 11 -6.53 -8.66 4.80
CA SER A 11 -5.88 -9.78 4.09
C SER A 11 -4.38 -9.82 4.34
N VAL A 12 -3.70 -8.68 4.23
CA VAL A 12 -2.25 -8.56 4.52
C VAL A 12 -1.98 -8.81 5.99
N SER A 13 -2.87 -8.37 6.88
CA SER A 13 -2.68 -8.56 8.33
C SER A 13 -2.97 -9.98 8.77
N LEU A 14 -3.97 -10.64 8.18
CA LEU A 14 -4.22 -12.07 8.36
C LEU A 14 -3.06 -12.90 7.79
N PHE A 15 -2.48 -12.48 6.66
CA PHE A 15 -1.27 -13.08 6.10
C PHE A 15 -0.06 -12.90 7.02
N CYS A 16 0.22 -11.69 7.50
CA CYS A 16 1.29 -11.43 8.47
C CYS A 16 1.05 -12.19 9.77
N TYR A 17 -0.20 -12.33 10.20
CA TYR A 17 -0.59 -13.11 11.37
C TYR A 17 -0.32 -14.59 11.19
N LEU A 18 -0.76 -15.18 10.07
CA LEU A 18 -0.54 -16.60 9.77
C LEU A 18 0.96 -16.87 9.57
N ALA A 19 1.68 -16.05 8.81
CA ALA A 19 3.13 -16.15 8.68
C ALA A 19 3.81 -16.02 10.05
N ASN A 20 3.45 -15.04 10.88
CA ASN A 20 4.06 -14.89 12.19
C ASN A 20 3.73 -16.08 13.13
N ARG A 21 2.50 -16.61 13.06
CA ARG A 21 2.03 -17.71 13.92
C ARG A 21 2.58 -19.08 13.48
N PHE A 22 2.77 -19.30 12.18
CA PHE A 22 3.39 -20.52 11.64
C PHE A 22 4.92 -20.51 11.77
N TYR A 23 5.58 -19.36 11.68
CA TYR A 23 7.05 -19.26 11.71
C TYR A 23 7.65 -18.87 13.06
N PHE A 24 6.94 -18.07 13.87
CA PHE A 24 7.34 -17.70 15.23
C PHE A 24 6.40 -18.29 16.28
N SER A 25 5.84 -19.48 15.99
CA SER A 25 5.00 -20.25 16.92
C SER A 25 5.60 -20.14 18.31
N GLY A 26 4.89 -19.43 19.22
CA GLY A 26 5.42 -19.02 20.51
C GLY A 26 5.87 -20.22 21.32
N ALA A 27 7.15 -20.58 21.21
CA ALA A 27 7.71 -21.70 21.91
C ALA A 27 7.50 -21.48 23.40
N ARG A 28 6.72 -22.37 24.02
CA ARG A 28 6.45 -22.34 25.46
C ARG A 28 7.50 -23.18 26.12
N TYR A 29 8.45 -22.53 26.78
CA TYR A 29 9.38 -23.24 27.63
C TYR A 29 8.72 -23.53 28.97
N LYS A 30 8.66 -24.80 29.36
CA LYS A 30 8.17 -25.24 30.67
C LYS A 30 9.32 -25.92 31.39
N SER A 31 9.64 -25.42 32.56
CA SER A 31 10.66 -25.98 33.45
C SER A 31 10.25 -25.72 34.88
N GLU A 32 10.46 -26.70 35.76
CA GLU A 32 10.21 -26.59 37.21
C GLU A 32 11.47 -26.19 38.01
N LYS A 33 12.58 -25.93 37.30
CA LYS A 33 13.87 -25.60 37.91
C LYS A 33 13.74 -24.41 38.87
N LYS A 34 14.16 -24.64 40.12
CA LYS A 34 14.25 -23.63 41.17
C LYS A 34 15.53 -22.81 41.05
N LEU A 35 15.49 -21.58 41.53
CA LEU A 35 16.58 -20.62 41.56
C LEU A 35 16.88 -20.16 42.99
N ASP A 36 16.53 -20.96 44.00
CA ASP A 36 16.81 -20.65 45.40
C ASP A 36 18.32 -20.40 45.61
N GLY A 37 18.65 -19.30 46.29
CA GLY A 37 20.04 -18.87 46.53
C GLY A 37 20.78 -18.32 45.31
N LYS A 38 20.09 -18.12 44.17
CA LYS A 38 20.67 -17.52 42.96
C LYS A 38 20.42 -16.02 42.93
N VAL A 39 21.42 -15.27 42.47
CA VAL A 39 21.32 -13.82 42.28
C VAL A 39 21.22 -13.48 40.80
N VAL A 40 20.21 -12.70 40.44
CA VAL A 40 19.89 -12.36 39.05
C VAL A 40 19.76 -10.86 38.87
N VAL A 41 20.39 -10.32 37.83
CA VAL A 41 20.25 -8.91 37.41
C VAL A 41 19.60 -8.87 36.04
N VAL A 42 18.53 -8.10 35.89
CA VAL A 42 17.82 -7.90 34.61
C VAL A 42 17.77 -6.41 34.29
N THR A 43 18.29 -6.01 33.13
CA THR A 43 18.21 -4.60 32.70
C THR A 43 16.87 -4.31 32.02
N GLY A 44 16.28 -3.13 32.30
CA GLY A 44 15.02 -2.70 31.69
C GLY A 44 13.84 -3.60 32.05
N SER A 45 13.74 -3.96 33.33
CA SER A 45 12.80 -4.93 33.89
C SER A 45 11.60 -4.31 34.59
N ASP A 46 11.38 -3.00 34.44
CA ASP A 46 10.18 -2.30 34.95
C ASP A 46 8.95 -2.53 34.05
N SER A 47 9.13 -3.03 32.82
CA SER A 47 8.04 -3.33 31.88
C SER A 47 8.44 -4.36 30.82
N GLY A 48 7.47 -4.78 30.00
CA GLY A 48 7.73 -5.57 28.79
C GLY A 48 8.34 -6.95 29.08
N ILE A 49 9.26 -7.39 28.20
CA ILE A 49 9.93 -8.70 28.29
C ILE A 49 10.78 -8.81 29.56
N GLY A 50 11.45 -7.72 29.95
CA GLY A 50 12.31 -7.70 31.13
C GLY A 50 11.53 -7.94 32.42
N PHE A 51 10.34 -7.34 32.53
CA PHE A 51 9.43 -7.55 33.66
C PHE A 51 8.98 -9.01 33.78
N GLU A 52 8.50 -9.60 32.69
CA GLU A 52 8.05 -11.01 32.70
C GLU A 52 9.19 -11.99 33.02
N THR A 53 10.41 -11.66 32.56
CA THR A 53 11.62 -12.43 32.87
C THR A 53 11.96 -12.34 34.36
N ALA A 54 11.95 -11.14 34.94
CA ALA A 54 12.20 -10.91 36.37
C ALA A 54 11.14 -11.59 37.25
N LEU A 55 9.87 -11.51 36.85
CA LEU A 55 8.73 -12.17 37.52
C LEU A 55 8.91 -13.71 37.55
N ASP A 56 9.27 -14.33 36.42
CA ASP A 56 9.48 -15.79 36.36
C ASP A 56 10.67 -16.23 37.24
N PHE A 57 11.77 -15.47 37.24
CA PHE A 57 12.92 -15.78 38.12
C PHE A 57 12.59 -15.60 39.60
N ALA A 58 11.85 -14.56 39.97
CA ALA A 58 11.39 -14.36 41.34
C ALA A 58 10.44 -15.48 41.79
N LYS A 59 9.53 -15.93 40.92
CA LYS A 59 8.63 -17.07 41.16
C LYS A 59 9.39 -18.38 41.41
N ARG A 60 10.62 -18.49 40.88
CA ARG A 60 11.52 -19.64 41.08
C ARG A 60 12.39 -19.53 42.33
N GLY A 61 12.30 -18.45 43.11
CA GLY A 61 13.03 -18.26 44.36
C GLY A 61 14.36 -17.49 44.23
N ALA A 62 14.66 -16.93 43.06
CA ALA A 62 15.86 -16.11 42.88
C ALA A 62 15.79 -14.80 43.68
N ARG A 63 16.96 -14.29 44.10
CA ARG A 63 17.11 -12.87 44.45
C ARG A 63 17.22 -12.07 43.15
N VAL A 64 16.26 -11.22 42.86
CA VAL A 64 16.17 -10.48 41.57
C VAL A 64 16.42 -9.00 41.79
N ILE A 65 17.36 -8.43 41.02
CA ILE A 65 17.69 -7.01 41.03
C ILE A 65 17.24 -6.41 39.69
N LEU A 66 16.19 -5.58 39.76
CA LEU A 66 15.66 -4.84 38.62
C LEU A 66 16.55 -3.63 38.35
N ALA A 67 17.31 -3.66 37.26
CA ALA A 67 18.23 -2.60 36.88
C ALA A 67 17.54 -1.65 35.88
N CYS A 68 17.01 -0.53 36.37
CA CYS A 68 16.10 0.33 35.62
C CYS A 68 16.46 1.81 35.72
N ARG A 69 16.13 2.57 34.66
CA ARG A 69 16.32 4.03 34.64
C ARG A 69 15.23 4.78 35.40
N ASP A 70 13.99 4.30 35.33
CA ASP A 70 12.84 4.90 36.00
C ASP A 70 12.61 4.20 37.35
N THR A 71 13.04 4.84 38.43
CA THR A 71 12.98 4.27 39.78
C THR A 71 11.55 4.13 40.30
N ILE A 72 10.64 5.01 39.90
CA ILE A 72 9.23 4.97 40.31
C ILE A 72 8.54 3.77 39.66
N ARG A 73 8.76 3.55 38.36
CA ARG A 73 8.24 2.36 37.67
C ARG A 73 8.87 1.08 38.20
N ALA A 74 10.17 1.11 38.50
CA ALA A 74 10.88 -0.03 39.06
C ALA A 74 10.32 -0.43 40.43
N GLU A 75 10.10 0.53 41.33
CA GLU A 75 9.49 0.31 42.64
C GLU A 75 8.10 -0.35 42.52
N LYS A 76 7.26 0.16 41.61
CA LYS A 76 5.96 -0.44 41.33
C LYS A 76 6.07 -1.87 40.77
N ALA A 77 7.03 -2.11 39.88
CA ALA A 77 7.30 -3.44 39.34
C ALA A 77 7.74 -4.42 40.43
N VAL A 78 8.61 -4.00 41.34
CA VAL A 78 9.02 -4.79 42.53
C VAL A 78 7.80 -5.14 43.37
N GLY A 79 6.97 -4.16 43.74
CA GLY A 79 5.76 -4.41 44.53
C GLY A 79 4.81 -5.42 43.85
N THR A 80 4.66 -5.33 42.53
CA THR A 80 3.86 -6.27 41.74
C THR A 80 4.46 -7.68 41.75
N ILE A 81 5.77 -7.82 41.58
CA ILE A 81 6.46 -9.12 41.59
C ILE A 81 6.35 -9.77 42.97
N ILE A 82 6.60 -9.03 44.05
CA ILE A 82 6.49 -9.54 45.42
C ILE A 82 5.06 -9.99 45.70
N GLN A 83 4.06 -9.20 45.29
CA GLN A 83 2.65 -9.55 45.46
C GLN A 83 2.27 -10.84 44.71
N GLN A 84 2.75 -11.03 43.47
CA GLN A 84 2.40 -12.20 42.66
C GLN A 84 3.16 -13.47 43.01
N THR A 85 4.38 -13.34 43.54
CA THR A 85 5.28 -14.49 43.78
C THR A 85 5.46 -14.85 45.25
N GLY A 86 5.18 -13.92 46.17
CA GLY A 86 5.52 -14.04 47.59
C GLY A 86 7.02 -13.93 47.90
N ASN A 87 7.87 -13.84 46.89
CA ASN A 87 9.32 -13.75 47.06
C ASN A 87 9.71 -12.30 47.43
N LYS A 88 10.19 -12.10 48.66
CA LYS A 88 10.62 -10.79 49.17
C LYS A 88 12.03 -10.40 48.75
N GLN A 89 12.79 -11.28 48.10
CA GLN A 89 14.16 -11.02 47.66
C GLN A 89 14.18 -10.34 46.28
N VAL A 90 13.39 -9.28 46.13
CA VAL A 90 13.27 -8.54 44.86
C VAL A 90 13.51 -7.07 45.16
N ASP A 91 14.59 -6.53 44.60
CA ASP A 91 15.02 -5.16 44.79
C ASP A 91 15.16 -4.46 43.42
N TYR A 92 15.27 -3.14 43.41
CA TYR A 92 15.60 -2.37 42.21
C TYR A 92 16.78 -1.44 42.47
N GLU A 93 17.49 -1.09 41.40
CA GLU A 93 18.57 -0.12 41.46
C GLU A 93 18.66 0.70 40.17
N PHE A 94 19.03 1.97 40.32
CA PHE A 94 19.10 2.91 39.22
C PHE A 94 20.27 2.62 38.29
N ILE A 95 19.98 2.54 36.99
CA ILE A 95 20.99 2.53 35.93
C ILE A 95 20.41 3.20 34.68
N ASP A 96 21.16 4.13 34.10
CA ASP A 96 20.88 4.64 32.76
C ASP A 96 21.98 4.16 31.81
N LEU A 97 21.64 3.26 30.89
CA LEU A 97 22.59 2.75 29.91
C LEU A 97 23.01 3.82 28.88
N ALA A 98 22.32 4.97 28.83
CA ALA A 98 22.75 6.16 28.09
C ALA A 98 23.74 7.04 28.87
N ASP A 99 24.06 6.71 30.12
CA ASP A 99 25.10 7.37 30.93
C ASP A 99 26.05 6.34 31.55
N LEU A 100 27.23 6.19 30.94
CA LEU A 100 28.24 5.22 31.38
C LEU A 100 28.76 5.48 32.82
N ASP A 101 28.61 6.67 33.38
CA ASP A 101 28.98 6.96 34.76
C ASP A 101 27.99 6.31 35.74
N THR A 102 26.71 6.27 35.37
CA THR A 102 25.68 5.58 36.16
C THR A 102 25.89 4.08 36.11
N VAL A 103 26.33 3.52 34.97
CA VAL A 103 26.70 2.11 34.85
C VAL A 103 27.83 1.75 35.82
N ARG A 104 28.87 2.59 35.91
CA ARG A 104 29.98 2.40 36.86
C ARG A 104 29.50 2.49 38.31
N SER A 105 28.63 3.46 38.60
CA SER A 105 28.10 3.70 39.95
C SER A 105 27.20 2.54 40.40
N PHE A 106 26.34 2.05 39.51
CA PHE A 106 25.53 0.84 39.70
C PHE A 106 26.42 -0.37 40.02
N VAL A 107 27.48 -0.63 39.23
CA VAL A 107 28.35 -1.78 39.49
C VAL A 107 29.08 -1.66 40.83
N LYS A 108 29.54 -0.46 41.20
CA LYS A 108 30.19 -0.21 42.49
C LYS A 108 29.26 -0.52 43.65
N SER A 109 28.02 -0.03 43.61
CA SER A 109 26.99 -0.28 44.62
C SER A 109 26.56 -1.75 44.64
N LEU A 110 26.35 -2.36 43.48
CA LEU A 110 25.97 -3.76 43.35
C LEU A 110 27.01 -4.70 44.00
N LYS A 111 28.31 -4.50 43.73
CA LYS A 111 29.40 -5.30 44.32
C LYS A 111 29.50 -5.18 45.85
N GLN A 112 28.91 -4.15 46.46
CA GLN A 112 28.81 -4.03 47.91
C GLN A 112 27.63 -4.84 48.49
N LYS A 113 26.60 -5.12 47.68
CA LYS A 113 25.34 -5.77 48.10
C LYS A 113 25.28 -7.27 47.81
N ILE A 114 26.07 -7.73 46.83
CA ILE A 114 26.09 -9.13 46.39
C ILE A 114 27.53 -9.63 46.24
N ASP A 115 27.75 -10.89 46.59
CA ASP A 115 29.04 -11.58 46.54
C ASP A 115 29.11 -12.62 45.40
N ARG A 116 27.97 -12.85 44.73
CA ARG A 116 27.78 -13.75 43.59
C ARG A 116 26.80 -13.16 42.57
N LEU A 117 26.94 -13.55 41.31
CA LEU A 117 26.00 -13.21 40.23
C LEU A 117 25.82 -14.41 39.31
N ASP A 118 24.66 -15.05 39.38
CA ASP A 118 24.37 -16.28 38.64
C ASP A 118 23.81 -16.00 37.25
N LEU A 119 22.97 -14.97 37.09
CA LEU A 119 22.39 -14.59 35.80
C LEU A 119 22.47 -13.09 35.57
N LEU A 120 23.05 -12.68 34.44
CA LEU A 120 22.99 -11.31 33.94
C LEU A 120 22.18 -11.29 32.64
N VAL A 121 21.05 -10.59 32.63
CA VAL A 121 20.20 -10.43 31.46
C VAL A 121 20.29 -9.01 30.91
N ASN A 122 21.04 -8.86 29.82
CA ASN A 122 21.16 -7.63 29.04
C ASN A 122 19.93 -7.49 28.12
N ASN A 123 18.81 -7.03 28.69
CA ASN A 123 17.51 -6.95 28.02
C ASN A 123 17.11 -5.54 27.56
N ALA A 124 17.52 -4.49 28.30
CA ALA A 124 17.11 -3.13 28.02
C ALA A 124 17.42 -2.71 26.56
N GLY A 125 16.59 -1.83 26.02
CA GLY A 125 16.85 -1.28 24.70
C GLY A 125 15.87 -0.23 24.23
N VAL A 126 16.29 0.50 23.20
CA VAL A 126 15.54 1.56 22.54
C VAL A 126 15.61 1.38 21.02
N MET A 127 14.55 1.83 20.34
CA MET A 127 14.43 1.76 18.88
C MET A 127 13.77 3.04 18.37
N ALA A 128 14.09 3.43 17.13
CA ALA A 128 13.48 4.56 16.45
C ALA A 128 13.63 5.88 17.23
N CYS A 129 14.74 6.03 17.94
CA CYS A 129 15.11 7.31 18.55
C CYS A 129 15.38 8.34 17.44
N PRO A 130 15.07 9.62 17.67
CA PRO A 130 15.48 10.69 16.76
C PRO A 130 16.99 10.66 16.50
N SER A 131 17.37 10.90 15.25
CA SER A 131 18.75 10.74 14.76
C SER A 131 19.76 11.65 15.46
N GLU A 132 19.30 12.74 16.04
CA GLU A 132 20.08 13.74 16.76
C GLU A 132 20.31 13.38 18.25
N TRP A 133 19.59 12.38 18.77
CA TRP A 133 19.76 11.98 20.16
C TRP A 133 21.12 11.30 20.37
N ARG A 134 21.79 11.71 21.44
CA ARG A 134 23.09 11.17 21.85
C ARG A 134 23.06 10.78 23.32
N THR A 135 23.84 9.76 23.68
CA THR A 135 24.14 9.43 25.08
C THR A 135 24.95 10.55 25.73
N LYS A 136 25.10 10.52 27.06
CA LYS A 136 25.90 11.54 27.77
C LYS A 136 27.35 11.61 27.26
N GLN A 137 27.91 10.48 26.84
CA GLN A 137 29.26 10.39 26.28
C GLN A 137 29.30 10.67 24.75
N GLY A 138 28.20 11.11 24.14
CA GLY A 138 28.17 11.54 22.74
C GLY A 138 27.95 10.43 21.71
N TYR A 139 27.59 9.22 22.10
CA TYR A 139 27.31 8.11 21.17
C TYR A 139 25.89 8.19 20.63
N GLU A 140 25.64 7.65 19.42
CA GLU A 140 24.26 7.50 18.91
C GLU A 140 23.41 6.72 19.92
N MET A 141 22.18 7.20 20.14
CA MET A 141 21.34 6.75 21.25
C MET A 141 21.08 5.23 21.25
N GLN A 142 20.73 4.64 20.10
CA GLN A 142 20.43 3.21 20.03
C GLN A 142 21.68 2.35 20.19
N PHE A 143 22.80 2.73 19.55
CA PHE A 143 24.07 2.04 19.69
C PHE A 143 24.61 2.13 21.12
N GLY A 144 24.55 3.32 21.70
CA GLY A 144 24.97 3.59 23.07
C GLY A 144 24.19 2.77 24.11
N VAL A 145 22.86 2.81 24.05
CA VAL A 145 22.00 2.11 25.02
C VAL A 145 21.97 0.60 24.77
N ASN A 146 21.74 0.17 23.52
CA ASN A 146 21.52 -1.25 23.23
C ASN A 146 22.83 -2.05 23.33
N TYR A 147 23.97 -1.44 23.03
CA TYR A 147 25.25 -2.11 22.98
C TYR A 147 26.27 -1.58 24.00
N LEU A 148 26.73 -0.33 23.89
CA LEU A 148 27.87 0.16 24.70
C LEU A 148 27.63 0.14 26.21
N GLY A 149 26.43 0.50 26.66
CA GLY A 149 26.04 0.42 28.07
C GLY A 149 26.10 -1.01 28.61
N HIS A 150 25.53 -1.97 27.88
CA HIS A 150 25.58 -3.40 28.25
C HIS A 150 26.99 -3.99 28.15
N PHE A 151 27.77 -3.56 27.15
CA PHE A 151 29.17 -3.93 27.00
C PHE A 151 29.95 -3.51 28.24
N LEU A 152 29.84 -2.26 28.67
CA LEU A 152 30.51 -1.78 29.88
C LEU A 152 30.01 -2.50 31.14
N LEU A 153 28.70 -2.60 31.32
CA LEU A 153 28.08 -3.28 32.46
C LEU A 153 28.59 -4.72 32.62
N THR A 154 28.56 -5.48 31.53
CA THR A 154 29.00 -6.88 31.51
C THR A 154 30.48 -6.98 31.86
N ASN A 155 31.34 -6.16 31.23
CA ASN A 155 32.78 -6.18 31.47
C ASN A 155 33.15 -5.84 32.93
N LEU A 156 32.47 -4.87 33.54
CA LEU A 156 32.72 -4.48 34.93
C LEU A 156 32.23 -5.52 35.96
N LEU A 157 31.31 -6.41 35.57
CA LEU A 157 30.81 -7.51 36.40
C LEU A 157 31.52 -8.85 36.15
N LEU A 158 32.48 -8.93 35.21
CA LEU A 158 33.11 -10.19 34.80
C LEU A 158 33.84 -10.90 35.94
N ASP A 159 34.45 -10.17 36.86
CA ASP A 159 35.10 -10.74 38.04
C ASP A 159 34.10 -11.46 38.95
N LEU A 160 32.94 -10.85 39.20
CA LEU A 160 31.86 -11.44 39.99
C LEU A 160 31.22 -12.64 39.29
N ILE A 161 31.00 -12.53 37.97
CA ILE A 161 30.45 -13.60 37.13
C ILE A 161 31.39 -14.79 37.10
N LYS A 162 32.70 -14.58 36.87
CA LYS A 162 33.73 -15.64 36.84
C LYS A 162 33.89 -16.33 38.20
N LYS A 163 33.76 -15.58 39.29
CA LYS A 163 33.79 -16.12 40.66
C LYS A 163 32.58 -17.04 40.94
N THR A 164 31.46 -16.84 40.24
CA THR A 164 30.22 -17.59 40.47
C THR A 164 30.15 -18.82 39.55
N PRO A 165 30.17 -20.05 40.07
CA PRO A 165 30.13 -21.25 39.24
C PRO A 165 28.84 -21.36 38.42
N LYS A 166 28.98 -21.77 37.15
CA LYS A 166 27.86 -22.00 36.22
C LYS A 166 27.00 -20.75 35.96
N SER A 167 27.58 -19.56 36.08
CA SER A 167 26.91 -18.30 35.79
C SER A 167 26.64 -18.13 34.29
N ARG A 168 25.61 -17.35 33.94
CA ARG A 168 25.23 -17.08 32.54
C ARG A 168 25.04 -15.59 32.25
N VAL A 169 25.51 -15.17 31.09
CA VAL A 169 25.24 -13.86 30.49
C VAL A 169 24.33 -14.04 29.29
N ILE A 170 23.16 -13.41 29.31
CA ILE A 170 22.13 -13.53 28.28
C ILE A 170 21.91 -12.17 27.66
N SER A 171 22.17 -12.04 26.36
CA SER A 171 22.03 -10.76 25.65
C SER A 171 20.90 -10.77 24.64
N VAL A 172 19.95 -9.84 24.79
CA VAL A 172 18.75 -9.75 23.96
C VAL A 172 19.00 -8.88 22.72
N SER A 173 19.16 -9.55 21.59
CA SER A 173 19.25 -8.94 20.26
C SER A 173 17.86 -8.85 19.59
N SER A 174 17.81 -8.85 18.25
CA SER A 174 16.60 -8.77 17.43
C SER A 174 16.83 -9.49 16.11
N CYS A 175 15.80 -10.04 15.47
CA CYS A 175 15.90 -10.54 14.10
C CYS A 175 16.35 -9.47 13.09
N LEU A 176 16.23 -8.17 13.43
CA LEU A 176 16.73 -7.10 12.58
C LEU A 176 18.26 -7.06 12.45
N HIS A 177 19.00 -7.76 13.32
CA HIS A 177 20.46 -7.87 13.20
C HIS A 177 20.91 -8.53 11.87
N TYR A 178 20.07 -9.35 11.23
CA TYR A 178 20.35 -9.94 9.91
C TYR A 178 20.54 -8.89 8.81
N TYR A 179 19.97 -7.70 9.00
CA TYR A 179 20.09 -6.56 8.10
C TYR A 179 21.09 -5.51 8.61
N GLY A 180 21.74 -5.75 9.75
CA GLY A 180 22.77 -4.88 10.28
C GLY A 180 24.06 -5.00 9.48
N ASN A 181 24.79 -3.90 9.38
CA ASN A 181 26.18 -3.89 8.96
C ASN A 181 26.96 -3.00 9.92
N ILE A 182 28.10 -3.46 10.43
CA ILE A 182 28.98 -2.63 11.27
C ILE A 182 29.76 -1.71 10.33
N GLU A 183 29.43 -0.42 10.38
CA GLU A 183 30.22 0.62 9.73
C GLU A 183 31.32 1.04 10.71
N TRP A 184 32.52 0.50 10.54
CA TRP A 184 33.63 0.73 11.48
C TRP A 184 34.02 2.20 11.61
N ASP A 185 33.85 2.98 10.54
CA ASP A 185 34.13 4.41 10.50
C ASP A 185 32.98 5.27 11.04
N CYS A 186 31.79 4.68 11.26
CA CYS A 186 30.59 5.40 11.65
C CYS A 186 29.61 4.49 12.43
N LEU A 187 29.79 4.43 13.75
CA LEU A 187 28.88 3.69 14.64
C LEU A 187 27.54 4.41 14.91
N GLU A 188 27.15 5.33 14.03
CA GLU A 188 25.97 6.19 14.19
C GLU A 188 24.71 5.67 13.47
N LYS A 189 24.77 4.49 12.83
CA LYS A 189 23.67 4.01 11.97
C LYS A 189 22.89 2.83 12.54
N GLY A 190 21.93 3.18 13.40
CA GLY A 190 20.62 2.52 13.45
C GLY A 190 20.50 1.24 14.28
N TYR A 191 19.24 0.90 14.59
CA TYR A 191 18.87 -0.22 15.46
C TYR A 191 19.51 -1.55 15.05
N SER A 192 19.46 -1.90 13.77
CA SER A 192 20.00 -3.18 13.25
C SER A 192 21.50 -3.32 13.49
N GLN A 193 22.27 -2.23 13.38
CA GLN A 193 23.70 -2.23 13.67
C GLN A 193 23.96 -2.47 15.16
N SER A 194 23.23 -1.76 16.03
CA SER A 194 23.34 -1.97 17.49
C SER A 194 23.03 -3.42 17.90
N LYS A 195 22.04 -4.04 17.27
CA LYS A 195 21.64 -5.43 17.56
C LYS A 195 22.60 -6.46 16.96
N LEU A 196 23.26 -6.15 15.85
CA LEU A 196 24.37 -6.96 15.32
C LEU A 196 25.60 -6.90 16.23
N ALA A 197 25.93 -5.72 16.76
CA ALA A 197 27.04 -5.54 17.70
C ALA A 197 26.84 -6.40 18.97
N VAL A 198 25.61 -6.52 19.48
CA VAL A 198 25.28 -7.42 20.59
C VAL A 198 25.61 -8.89 20.28
N VAL A 199 25.26 -9.38 19.07
CA VAL A 199 25.55 -10.76 18.64
C VAL A 199 27.06 -10.99 18.56
N MET A 200 27.80 -10.05 17.95
CA MET A 200 29.25 -10.12 17.83
C MET A 200 29.94 -10.11 19.20
N PHE A 201 29.47 -9.25 20.10
CA PHE A 201 29.99 -9.18 21.47
C PHE A 201 29.75 -10.44 22.26
N THR A 202 28.56 -11.05 22.18
CA THR A 202 28.31 -12.33 22.85
C THR A 202 29.25 -13.41 22.35
N LYS A 203 29.47 -13.50 21.02
CA LYS A 203 30.39 -14.47 20.43
C LYS A 203 31.83 -14.27 20.92
N GLU A 204 32.31 -13.04 20.96
CA GLU A 204 33.66 -12.73 21.46
C GLU A 204 33.78 -12.92 22.98
N LEU A 205 32.73 -12.58 23.73
CA LEU A 205 32.67 -12.79 25.18
C LEU A 205 32.77 -14.28 25.51
N ALA A 206 32.00 -15.13 24.81
CA ALA A 206 32.07 -16.58 24.97
C ALA A 206 33.49 -17.12 24.70
N ARG A 207 34.14 -16.64 23.63
CA ARG A 207 35.53 -17.01 23.31
C ARG A 207 36.51 -16.59 24.41
N ARG A 208 36.35 -15.41 25.01
CA ARG A 208 37.20 -14.93 26.12
C ARG A 208 36.92 -15.62 27.45
N LEU A 209 35.76 -16.25 27.58
CA LEU A 209 35.35 -17.03 28.74
C LEU A 209 35.59 -18.54 28.55
N ASP A 210 36.20 -18.93 27.44
CA ASP A 210 36.56 -20.32 27.20
C ASP A 210 37.49 -20.86 28.31
N GLY A 211 37.26 -22.10 28.71
CA GLY A 211 37.90 -22.69 29.90
C GLY A 211 37.35 -22.25 31.26
N THR A 212 36.38 -21.33 31.31
CA THR A 212 35.64 -21.00 32.55
C THR A 212 34.30 -21.72 32.62
N SER A 213 33.65 -21.72 33.79
CA SER A 213 32.28 -22.26 33.95
C SER A 213 31.16 -21.31 33.47
N VAL A 214 31.52 -20.17 32.89
CA VAL A 214 30.58 -19.11 32.49
C VAL A 214 30.08 -19.35 31.07
N THR A 215 28.76 -19.24 30.86
CA THR A 215 28.16 -19.29 29.52
C THR A 215 27.66 -17.92 29.09
N ALA A 216 28.01 -17.46 27.89
CA ALA A 216 27.45 -16.28 27.26
C ALA A 216 26.63 -16.66 26.02
N VAL A 217 25.35 -16.28 25.97
CA VAL A 217 24.47 -16.57 24.82
C VAL A 217 23.67 -15.35 24.40
N CYS A 218 23.26 -15.35 23.13
CA CYS A 218 22.47 -14.27 22.54
C CYS A 218 21.17 -14.81 21.98
N LEU A 219 20.12 -14.00 21.96
CA LEU A 219 18.82 -14.41 21.44
C LEU A 219 18.06 -13.28 20.74
N HIS A 220 17.00 -13.61 19.99
CA HIS A 220 15.92 -12.67 19.74
C HIS A 220 14.56 -13.18 20.26
N PRO A 221 13.72 -12.28 20.79
CA PRO A 221 12.40 -12.66 21.29
C PRO A 221 11.33 -12.76 20.18
N GLY A 222 11.66 -12.29 18.96
CA GLY A 222 10.71 -12.14 17.86
C GLY A 222 10.03 -10.76 17.89
N ALA A 223 8.91 -10.60 17.19
CA ALA A 223 8.13 -9.37 17.21
C ALA A 223 7.19 -9.38 18.43
N VAL A 224 7.50 -8.57 19.45
CA VAL A 224 6.80 -8.56 20.75
C VAL A 224 6.18 -7.19 21.04
N ARG A 225 4.96 -7.19 21.56
CA ARG A 225 4.26 -5.99 22.04
C ARG A 225 4.96 -5.40 23.26
N THR A 226 5.87 -4.47 23.03
CA THR A 226 6.58 -3.74 24.09
C THR A 226 6.58 -2.25 23.79
N GLY A 227 6.89 -1.44 24.81
CA GLY A 227 7.04 0.00 24.66
C GLY A 227 8.27 0.44 23.86
N ILE A 228 9.00 -0.47 23.19
CA ILE A 228 10.21 -0.16 22.42
C ILE A 228 9.93 0.69 21.17
N ILE A 229 8.69 0.63 20.65
CA ILE A 229 8.24 1.40 19.47
C ILE A 229 7.68 2.78 19.81
N ARG A 230 7.78 3.25 21.07
CA ARG A 230 7.13 4.49 21.53
C ARG A 230 7.49 5.76 20.74
N TYR A 231 8.62 5.77 20.03
CA TYR A 231 9.09 6.91 19.25
C TYR A 231 8.78 6.82 17.75
N THR A 232 8.13 5.74 17.27
CA THR A 232 7.80 5.60 15.83
C THR A 232 6.63 6.51 15.37
N GLY A 233 5.96 7.21 16.28
CA GLY A 233 4.65 7.82 16.04
C GLY A 233 4.60 9.33 15.73
N GLU A 234 5.57 10.14 16.15
CA GLU A 234 5.37 11.61 16.11
C GLU A 234 5.42 12.22 14.71
N SER A 235 6.22 11.65 13.80
CA SER A 235 6.34 12.16 12.41
C SER A 235 5.26 11.62 11.48
N MET A 236 4.76 10.39 11.71
CA MET A 236 3.76 9.73 10.84
C MET A 236 2.31 10.11 11.19
N CYS A 237 2.00 10.43 12.45
CA CYS A 237 0.63 10.69 12.92
C CYS A 237 -0.04 11.94 12.31
N ARG A 238 0.71 12.84 11.65
CA ARG A 238 0.15 14.08 11.09
C ARG A 238 -0.52 13.93 9.72
N LEU A 239 -0.28 12.84 8.97
CA LEU A 239 -0.71 12.71 7.57
C LEU A 239 -1.83 11.69 7.32
N PHE A 240 -1.93 10.59 8.08
CA PHE A 240 -2.93 9.52 7.81
C PHE A 240 -3.42 8.76 9.08
N PRO A 241 -4.32 9.34 9.89
CA PRO A 241 -4.73 8.76 11.18
C PRO A 241 -5.50 7.43 11.07
N LEU A 242 -6.24 7.20 9.98
CA LEU A 242 -7.01 5.97 9.79
C LEU A 242 -6.11 4.76 9.44
N ILE A 243 -5.13 4.97 8.56
CA ILE A 243 -4.20 3.91 8.11
C ILE A 243 -3.33 3.44 9.27
N ILE A 244 -2.88 4.36 10.12
CA ILE A 244 -2.08 4.04 11.32
C ILE A 244 -2.91 3.30 12.36
N ARG A 245 -4.18 3.67 12.60
CA ARG A 245 -5.05 2.94 13.52
C ARG A 245 -5.24 1.48 13.08
N VAL A 246 -5.46 1.26 11.79
CA VAL A 246 -5.59 -0.11 11.27
C VAL A 246 -4.25 -0.84 11.37
N PHE A 247 -3.12 -0.22 10.97
CA PHE A 247 -1.79 -0.80 11.14
C PHE A 247 -1.50 -1.17 12.61
N TYR A 248 -1.89 -0.32 13.56
CA TYR A 248 -1.71 -0.56 14.99
C TYR A 248 -2.57 -1.71 15.51
N VAL A 249 -3.84 -1.81 15.10
CA VAL A 249 -4.71 -2.96 15.41
C VAL A 249 -4.10 -4.25 14.84
N CYS A 250 -3.60 -4.20 13.61
CA CYS A 250 -2.95 -5.33 12.97
C CYS A 250 -1.64 -5.71 13.67
N TYR A 251 -0.79 -4.75 14.02
CA TYR A 251 0.40 -4.95 14.85
C TYR A 251 0.05 -5.64 16.18
N MET A 252 -1.03 -5.20 16.84
CA MET A 252 -1.50 -5.75 18.12
C MET A 252 -2.02 -7.19 18.01
N ILE A 253 -2.57 -7.59 16.86
CA ILE A 253 -3.06 -8.95 16.58
C ILE A 253 -1.91 -9.88 16.16
N VAL A 254 -0.93 -9.35 15.42
CA VAL A 254 0.13 -10.14 14.79
C VAL A 254 1.27 -10.46 15.77
N THR A 255 1.60 -9.59 16.72
CA THR A 255 2.82 -9.70 17.54
C THR A 255 2.62 -10.49 18.85
N LYS A 256 3.70 -11.15 19.30
CA LYS A 256 3.74 -11.90 20.57
C LYS A 256 3.39 -11.00 21.75
N ASN A 257 2.72 -11.56 22.77
CA ASN A 257 2.65 -10.87 24.07
C ASN A 257 4.01 -10.93 24.80
N THR A 258 4.14 -10.17 25.89
CA THR A 258 5.37 -10.07 26.68
C THR A 258 5.81 -11.41 27.28
N ILE A 259 4.85 -12.24 27.71
CA ILE A 259 5.10 -13.58 28.25
C ILE A 259 5.70 -14.50 27.18
N GLU A 260 5.12 -14.53 25.98
CA GLU A 260 5.66 -15.28 24.84
C GLU A 260 7.04 -14.76 24.42
N GLY A 261 7.27 -13.45 24.55
CA GLY A 261 8.55 -12.81 24.28
C GLY A 261 9.66 -13.15 25.27
N SER A 262 9.34 -13.43 26.54
CA SER A 262 10.32 -13.77 27.57
C SER A 262 10.76 -15.24 27.54
N MET A 263 9.99 -16.12 26.90
CA MET A 263 10.25 -17.58 26.91
C MET A 263 11.65 -17.97 26.45
N THR A 264 12.18 -17.34 25.39
CA THR A 264 13.54 -17.67 24.91
C THR A 264 14.62 -17.20 25.90
N THR A 265 14.41 -16.08 26.59
CA THR A 265 15.30 -15.60 27.65
C THR A 265 15.31 -16.57 28.84
N ILE A 266 14.12 -17.02 29.25
CA ILE A 266 13.96 -18.00 30.34
C ILE A 266 14.59 -19.34 29.94
N TYR A 267 14.39 -19.80 28.71
CA TYR A 267 15.05 -20.99 28.17
C TYR A 267 16.58 -20.89 28.25
N CYS A 268 17.16 -19.79 27.74
CA CYS A 268 18.60 -19.56 27.78
C CYS A 268 19.15 -19.51 29.21
N ALA A 269 18.35 -19.05 30.17
CA ALA A 269 18.74 -18.98 31.58
C ALA A 269 18.71 -20.33 32.29
N LEU A 270 17.74 -21.19 31.98
CA LEU A 270 17.42 -22.33 32.82
C LEU A 270 17.84 -23.68 32.24
N ASP A 271 17.80 -23.82 30.92
CA ASP A 271 17.97 -25.12 30.27
C ASP A 271 19.40 -25.64 30.44
N ASP A 272 19.55 -26.92 30.79
CA ASP A 272 20.84 -27.53 31.12
C ASP A 272 21.70 -27.82 29.88
N GLU A 273 21.11 -27.81 28.69
CA GLU A 273 21.83 -28.01 27.42
C GLU A 273 22.44 -26.72 26.88
N VAL A 274 21.91 -25.55 27.24
CA VAL A 274 22.39 -24.24 26.76
C VAL A 274 23.89 -24.01 26.95
N PRO A 275 24.55 -24.43 28.06
CA PRO A 275 26.00 -24.33 28.22
C PRO A 275 26.83 -24.99 27.10
N LYS A 276 26.30 -26.03 26.44
CA LYS A 276 26.98 -26.70 25.30
C LYS A 276 27.08 -25.79 24.07
N TYR A 277 26.28 -24.73 24.04
CA TYR A 277 26.15 -23.78 22.92
C TYR A 277 26.66 -22.38 23.32
N ASN A 278 27.77 -22.34 24.06
CA ASN A 278 28.40 -21.08 24.46
C ASN A 278 28.75 -20.22 23.22
N GLY A 279 28.36 -18.95 23.23
CA GLY A 279 28.54 -18.02 22.10
C GLY A 279 27.52 -18.18 20.98
N CYS A 280 26.55 -19.09 21.10
CA CYS A 280 25.53 -19.30 20.08
C CYS A 280 24.33 -18.35 20.20
N TYR A 281 23.48 -18.42 19.17
CA TYR A 281 22.32 -17.58 18.99
C TYR A 281 21.02 -18.41 19.07
N PHE A 282 20.00 -17.88 19.74
CA PHE A 282 18.75 -18.58 20.01
C PHE A 282 17.52 -17.80 19.57
N SER A 283 16.49 -18.52 19.13
CA SER A 283 15.14 -17.99 19.01
C SER A 283 14.11 -19.10 19.11
N ASP A 284 12.94 -18.75 19.64
CA ASP A 284 11.85 -19.71 19.85
C ASP A 284 12.31 -20.95 20.63
N CYS A 285 13.10 -20.72 21.69
CA CYS A 285 13.66 -21.75 22.57
C CYS A 285 14.49 -22.82 21.83
N ALA A 286 15.10 -22.48 20.70
CA ALA A 286 15.93 -23.37 19.90
C ALA A 286 17.20 -22.67 19.40
N LEU A 287 18.25 -23.46 19.17
CA LEU A 287 19.51 -23.01 18.57
C LEU A 287 19.27 -22.55 17.12
N LYS A 288 19.87 -21.42 16.72
CA LYS A 288 19.81 -20.89 15.35
C LYS A 288 21.18 -20.43 14.87
N LEU A 289 21.39 -20.45 13.56
CA LEU A 289 22.56 -19.83 12.94
C LEU A 289 22.36 -18.30 12.89
N PRO A 290 23.37 -17.50 13.27
CA PRO A 290 23.31 -16.03 13.15
C PRO A 290 23.55 -15.53 11.71
N SER A 291 23.72 -16.41 10.73
CA SER A 291 23.98 -16.08 9.32
C SER A 291 22.70 -15.83 8.52
N LYS A 292 22.82 -15.14 7.36
CA LYS A 292 21.80 -14.99 6.30
C LYS A 292 21.35 -16.33 5.66
N ALA A 293 21.39 -17.45 6.37
CA ALA A 293 20.83 -18.71 5.90
C ALA A 293 19.35 -18.45 5.62
N VAL A 294 19.09 -18.31 4.33
CA VAL A 294 17.84 -17.88 3.73
C VAL A 294 16.75 -18.73 4.36
N PHE A 295 15.75 -18.04 4.93
CA PHE A 295 14.43 -18.57 5.24
C PHE A 295 14.11 -19.71 4.28
N ASN A 296 13.73 -20.90 4.75
CA ASN A 296 13.47 -22.05 3.88
C ASN A 296 12.63 -21.62 2.66
N ASP A 297 13.32 -21.47 1.52
CA ASP A 297 12.89 -20.61 0.42
C ASP A 297 11.62 -21.16 -0.21
N GLN A 298 11.42 -22.48 -0.17
CA GLN A 298 10.29 -23.12 -0.84
C GLN A 298 8.94 -22.85 -0.18
N ASP A 299 8.82 -22.88 1.14
CA ASP A 299 7.50 -22.70 1.78
C ASP A 299 7.11 -21.22 1.85
N VAL A 300 8.08 -20.34 2.13
CA VAL A 300 7.87 -18.89 2.03
C VAL A 300 7.52 -18.51 0.60
N LYS A 301 8.24 -19.02 -0.40
CA LYS A 301 7.94 -18.77 -1.81
C LYS A 301 6.60 -19.38 -2.24
N ARG A 302 6.23 -20.57 -1.77
CA ARG A 302 4.91 -21.17 -2.04
C ARG A 302 3.78 -20.36 -1.42
N THR A 303 3.91 -19.95 -0.16
CA THR A 303 2.91 -19.12 0.51
C THR A 303 2.85 -17.71 -0.10
N LEU A 304 3.99 -17.12 -0.48
CA LEU A 304 4.05 -15.85 -1.21
C LEU A 304 3.43 -15.96 -2.60
N ILE A 305 3.69 -17.04 -3.34
CA ILE A 305 3.08 -17.31 -4.64
C ILE A 305 1.58 -17.50 -4.49
N LEU A 306 1.12 -18.24 -3.48
CA LEU A 306 -0.31 -18.46 -3.25
C LEU A 306 -1.02 -17.17 -2.82
N ALA A 307 -0.44 -16.40 -1.90
CA ALA A 307 -0.97 -15.11 -1.49
C ALA A 307 -0.96 -14.09 -2.63
N TYR A 308 0.10 -14.10 -3.45
CA TYR A 308 0.18 -13.32 -4.69
C TYR A 308 -0.91 -13.75 -5.68
N ALA A 309 -1.09 -15.05 -5.89
CA ALA A 309 -2.11 -15.59 -6.80
C ALA A 309 -3.53 -15.24 -6.33
N LEU A 310 -3.83 -15.36 -5.04
CA LEU A 310 -5.13 -15.01 -4.46
C LEU A 310 -5.41 -13.51 -4.50
N ASN A 311 -4.43 -12.66 -4.15
CA ASN A 311 -4.58 -11.20 -4.28
C ASN A 311 -4.75 -10.80 -5.75
N LYS A 312 -3.93 -11.35 -6.64
CA LYS A 312 -4.04 -11.08 -8.07
C LYS A 312 -5.38 -11.53 -8.63
N PHE A 313 -5.89 -12.70 -8.23
CA PHE A 313 -7.22 -13.18 -8.60
C PHE A 313 -8.34 -12.24 -8.12
N TYR A 314 -8.21 -11.65 -6.93
CA TYR A 314 -9.16 -10.69 -6.41
C TYR A 314 -9.10 -9.34 -7.16
N PHE A 315 -7.91 -8.79 -7.37
CA PHE A 315 -7.73 -7.45 -7.94
C PHE A 315 -7.79 -7.41 -9.48
N SER A 316 -7.54 -8.53 -10.18
CA SER A 316 -7.65 -8.60 -11.65
C SER A 316 -9.08 -8.31 -12.14
N GLY A 317 -10.08 -8.55 -11.30
CA GLY A 317 -11.50 -8.44 -11.64
C GLY A 317 -11.94 -9.47 -12.68
N ALA A 318 -13.15 -9.30 -13.21
CA ALA A 318 -13.73 -10.24 -14.16
C ALA A 318 -13.12 -10.11 -15.56
N ARG A 319 -13.01 -11.25 -16.26
CA ARG A 319 -12.58 -11.34 -17.67
C ARG A 319 -13.78 -11.49 -18.60
N CYS A 320 -13.62 -11.02 -19.83
CA CYS A 320 -14.56 -11.30 -20.91
C CYS A 320 -14.28 -12.70 -21.46
N TYR A 321 -15.28 -13.58 -21.43
CA TYR A 321 -15.18 -14.95 -21.98
C TYR A 321 -15.92 -15.11 -23.31
N SER A 322 -16.55 -14.06 -23.82
CA SER A 322 -17.25 -14.12 -25.11
C SER A 322 -16.26 -14.44 -26.23
N LYS A 323 -16.61 -15.42 -27.05
CA LYS A 323 -15.84 -15.85 -28.23
C LYS A 323 -16.30 -15.16 -29.53
N ASN A 324 -17.19 -14.18 -29.41
CA ASN A 324 -17.78 -13.52 -30.57
C ASN A 324 -16.72 -12.83 -31.44
N ARG A 325 -16.87 -13.03 -32.75
CA ARG A 325 -16.05 -12.43 -33.79
C ARG A 325 -16.57 -11.04 -34.15
N LEU A 326 -15.68 -10.22 -34.69
CA LEU A 326 -15.94 -8.88 -35.21
C LEU A 326 -15.59 -8.77 -36.71
N ASP A 327 -15.59 -9.91 -37.43
CA ASP A 327 -15.32 -9.94 -38.86
C ASP A 327 -16.31 -9.03 -39.61
N GLY A 328 -15.78 -8.17 -40.50
CA GLY A 328 -16.58 -7.20 -41.25
C GLY A 328 -17.09 -6.00 -40.43
N LYS A 329 -16.73 -5.89 -39.14
CA LYS A 329 -17.08 -4.76 -38.27
C LYS A 329 -16.00 -3.70 -38.29
N THR A 330 -16.39 -2.43 -38.24
CA THR A 330 -15.44 -1.30 -38.09
C THR A 330 -15.54 -0.69 -36.69
N ALA A 331 -14.39 -0.52 -36.04
CA ALA A 331 -14.25 0.05 -34.71
C ALA A 331 -13.36 1.30 -34.70
N ILE A 332 -13.80 2.35 -34.01
CA ILE A 332 -12.98 3.54 -33.68
C ILE A 332 -12.74 3.54 -32.18
N ILE A 333 -11.47 3.65 -31.76
CA ILE A 333 -11.07 3.69 -30.34
C ILE A 333 -10.20 4.93 -30.12
N THR A 334 -10.67 5.86 -29.28
CA THR A 334 -9.88 7.04 -28.91
C THR A 334 -8.80 6.69 -27.87
N GLY A 335 -7.58 7.23 -28.03
CA GLY A 335 -6.48 7.01 -27.07
C GLY A 335 -6.00 5.56 -27.00
N SER A 336 -5.88 4.92 -28.15
CA SER A 336 -5.61 3.48 -28.31
C SER A 336 -4.14 3.13 -28.62
N ASN A 337 -3.23 4.09 -28.48
CA ASN A 337 -1.80 3.87 -28.66
C ASN A 337 -1.10 3.25 -27.44
N THR A 338 -1.73 3.25 -26.26
CA THR A 338 -1.19 2.67 -25.02
C THR A 338 -2.29 2.16 -24.08
N GLY A 339 -1.89 1.45 -23.03
CA GLY A 339 -2.76 1.12 -21.90
C GLY A 339 -4.02 0.35 -22.31
N ILE A 340 -5.16 0.72 -21.71
CA ILE A 340 -6.45 0.05 -21.91
C ILE A 340 -6.91 0.14 -23.38
N GLY A 341 -6.75 1.30 -24.01
CA GLY A 341 -7.14 1.51 -25.40
C GLY A 341 -6.36 0.62 -26.37
N TYR A 342 -5.06 0.45 -26.14
CA TYR A 342 -4.23 -0.48 -26.93
C TYR A 342 -4.69 -1.93 -26.79
N GLN A 343 -4.94 -2.38 -25.56
CA GLN A 343 -5.38 -3.76 -25.32
C GLN A 343 -6.78 -4.03 -25.89
N THR A 344 -7.66 -3.01 -25.87
CA THR A 344 -8.96 -3.07 -26.53
C THR A 344 -8.81 -3.17 -28.06
N ALA A 345 -7.92 -2.36 -28.65
CA ALA A 345 -7.64 -2.39 -30.09
C ALA A 345 -7.02 -3.74 -30.53
N LEU A 346 -6.12 -4.29 -29.72
CA LEU A 346 -5.52 -5.60 -29.94
C LEU A 346 -6.58 -6.71 -29.95
N ASP A 347 -7.45 -6.78 -28.95
CA ASP A 347 -8.51 -7.79 -28.88
C ASP A 347 -9.50 -7.64 -30.06
N PHE A 348 -9.89 -6.42 -30.42
CA PHE A 348 -10.78 -6.22 -31.57
C PHE A 348 -10.14 -6.64 -32.89
N ALA A 349 -8.84 -6.37 -33.08
CA ALA A 349 -8.09 -6.81 -34.25
C ALA A 349 -7.95 -8.34 -34.27
N GLN A 350 -7.67 -8.98 -33.13
CA GLN A 350 -7.68 -10.45 -32.98
C GLN A 350 -9.03 -11.04 -33.37
N ARG A 351 -10.13 -10.35 -33.03
CA ARG A 351 -11.51 -10.70 -33.41
C ARG A 351 -11.87 -10.37 -34.86
N GLY A 352 -10.96 -9.84 -35.66
CA GLY A 352 -11.14 -9.60 -37.09
C GLY A 352 -11.76 -8.25 -37.47
N ALA A 353 -11.92 -7.34 -36.52
CA ALA A 353 -12.43 -6.01 -36.81
C ALA A 353 -11.45 -5.20 -37.67
N LYS A 354 -11.97 -4.26 -38.47
CA LYS A 354 -11.20 -3.10 -38.92
C LYS A 354 -11.09 -2.12 -37.76
N VAL A 355 -9.88 -1.83 -37.29
CA VAL A 355 -9.65 -1.00 -36.09
C VAL A 355 -8.97 0.31 -36.47
N ILE A 356 -9.58 1.43 -36.09
CA ILE A 356 -9.05 2.78 -36.29
C ILE A 356 -8.57 3.30 -34.93
N LEU A 357 -7.26 3.43 -34.79
CA LEU A 357 -6.61 4.01 -33.62
C LEU A 357 -6.66 5.54 -33.75
N ALA A 358 -7.61 6.16 -33.06
CA ALA A 358 -7.79 7.60 -33.05
C ALA A 358 -6.95 8.23 -31.93
N CYS A 359 -5.81 8.85 -32.27
CA CYS A 359 -4.81 9.31 -31.30
C CYS A 359 -4.22 10.67 -31.63
N ARG A 360 -3.89 11.45 -30.59
CA ARG A 360 -3.16 12.73 -30.73
C ARG A 360 -1.71 12.54 -31.18
N ASP A 361 -1.02 11.55 -30.60
CA ASP A 361 0.35 11.21 -30.97
C ASP A 361 0.32 10.09 -32.03
N THR A 362 0.32 10.49 -33.30
CA THR A 362 0.24 9.57 -34.45
C THR A 362 1.48 8.69 -34.56
N LYS A 363 2.68 9.21 -34.26
CA LYS A 363 3.92 8.41 -34.29
C LYS A 363 3.85 7.24 -33.30
N LYS A 364 3.40 7.51 -32.07
CA LYS A 364 3.20 6.45 -31.06
C LYS A 364 2.08 5.50 -31.46
N ALA A 365 1.02 6.01 -32.09
CA ALA A 365 -0.10 5.20 -32.58
C ALA A 365 0.29 4.30 -33.78
N GLU A 366 1.14 4.76 -34.70
CA GLU A 366 1.67 3.97 -35.82
C GLU A 366 2.52 2.80 -35.31
N LYS A 367 3.35 3.04 -34.30
CA LYS A 367 4.09 1.97 -33.62
C LYS A 367 3.13 0.95 -32.99
N ALA A 368 2.10 1.41 -32.30
CA ALA A 368 1.08 0.55 -31.71
C ALA A 368 0.30 -0.25 -32.77
N ALA A 369 -0.09 0.38 -33.87
CA ALA A 369 -0.79 -0.27 -34.98
C ALA A 369 0.08 -1.38 -35.59
N LYS A 370 1.37 -1.11 -35.83
CA LYS A 370 2.31 -2.14 -36.30
C LYS A 370 2.39 -3.31 -35.34
N GLN A 371 2.52 -3.06 -34.03
CA GLN A 371 2.55 -4.12 -33.01
C GLN A 371 1.27 -4.97 -33.01
N ILE A 372 0.10 -4.35 -33.20
CA ILE A 372 -1.17 -5.07 -33.30
C ILE A 372 -1.22 -5.90 -34.58
N ILE A 373 -0.82 -5.35 -35.72
CA ILE A 373 -0.78 -6.09 -37.00
C ILE A 373 0.15 -7.30 -36.87
N ASP A 374 1.36 -7.10 -36.35
CA ASP A 374 2.37 -8.16 -36.16
C ASP A 374 1.86 -9.26 -35.21
N ALA A 375 1.14 -8.90 -34.14
CA ALA A 375 0.62 -9.84 -33.15
C ALA A 375 -0.64 -10.60 -33.60
N THR A 376 -1.40 -10.07 -34.56
CA THR A 376 -2.73 -10.59 -34.94
C THR A 376 -2.82 -11.09 -36.38
N GLY A 377 -1.89 -10.69 -37.25
CA GLY A 377 -1.97 -10.87 -38.69
C GLY A 377 -3.04 -10.01 -39.38
N ASN A 378 -3.84 -9.24 -38.63
CA ASN A 378 -4.91 -8.42 -39.18
C ASN A 378 -4.34 -7.10 -39.72
N LYS A 379 -4.30 -6.95 -41.04
CA LYS A 379 -3.80 -5.75 -41.73
C LYS A 379 -4.78 -4.57 -41.71
N ASN A 380 -6.01 -4.75 -41.23
CA ASN A 380 -7.05 -3.72 -41.20
C ASN A 380 -6.95 -2.82 -39.96
N VAL A 381 -5.74 -2.40 -39.60
CA VAL A 381 -5.48 -1.50 -38.47
C VAL A 381 -4.94 -0.18 -39.00
N GLN A 382 -5.64 0.91 -38.74
CA GLN A 382 -5.36 2.24 -39.28
C GLN A 382 -5.17 3.25 -38.16
N VAL A 383 -4.38 4.29 -38.40
CA VAL A 383 -4.16 5.39 -37.46
C VAL A 383 -4.74 6.67 -38.05
N GLU A 384 -5.47 7.42 -37.22
CA GLU A 384 -6.06 8.69 -37.60
C GLU A 384 -5.84 9.70 -36.47
N TYR A 385 -5.48 10.93 -36.84
CA TYR A 385 -5.20 11.99 -35.89
C TYR A 385 -6.49 12.57 -35.29
N ILE A 386 -6.51 12.71 -33.96
CA ILE A 386 -7.53 13.48 -33.25
C ILE A 386 -6.96 14.04 -31.95
N ASP A 387 -7.20 15.31 -31.65
CA ASP A 387 -6.97 15.89 -30.33
C ASP A 387 -8.30 16.32 -29.71
N LEU A 388 -8.73 15.63 -28.67
CA LEU A 388 -9.99 15.92 -27.98
C LEU A 388 -9.94 17.24 -27.18
N ALA A 389 -8.75 17.83 -27.01
CA ALA A 389 -8.58 19.19 -26.47
C ALA A 389 -8.74 20.28 -27.56
N ASP A 390 -8.92 19.90 -28.83
CA ASP A 390 -9.21 20.80 -29.93
C ASP A 390 -10.41 20.28 -30.74
N LEU A 391 -11.57 20.89 -30.49
CA LEU A 391 -12.83 20.50 -31.13
C LEU A 391 -12.84 20.69 -32.66
N ASP A 392 -11.94 21.47 -33.24
CA ASP A 392 -11.81 21.60 -34.70
C ASP A 392 -11.27 20.29 -35.29
N THR A 393 -10.26 19.70 -34.65
CA THR A 393 -9.69 18.41 -35.07
C THR A 393 -10.70 17.27 -34.94
N VAL A 394 -11.61 17.35 -33.96
CA VAL A 394 -12.71 16.38 -33.79
C VAL A 394 -13.68 16.44 -34.97
N GLN A 395 -13.96 17.65 -35.48
CA GLN A 395 -14.82 17.85 -36.66
C GLN A 395 -14.15 17.35 -37.93
N GLU A 396 -12.87 17.69 -38.14
CA GLU A 396 -12.08 17.22 -39.27
C GLU A 396 -11.98 15.70 -39.29
N PHE A 397 -11.71 15.09 -38.14
CA PHE A 397 -11.71 13.64 -37.97
C PHE A 397 -13.07 13.04 -38.37
N ALA A 398 -14.17 13.57 -37.84
CA ALA A 398 -15.51 13.04 -38.15
C ALA A 398 -15.85 13.19 -39.64
N LYS A 399 -15.48 14.32 -40.28
CA LYS A 399 -15.63 14.54 -41.72
C LYS A 399 -14.82 13.51 -42.52
N SER A 400 -13.56 13.28 -42.13
CA SER A 400 -12.72 12.25 -42.76
C SER A 400 -13.32 10.85 -42.61
N MET A 401 -13.88 10.51 -41.44
CA MET A 401 -14.47 9.19 -41.22
C MET A 401 -15.76 9.00 -42.04
N LYS A 402 -16.59 10.04 -42.17
CA LYS A 402 -17.77 10.03 -43.05
C LYS A 402 -17.42 9.85 -44.53
N ALA A 403 -16.27 10.34 -44.96
CA ALA A 403 -15.78 10.12 -46.32
C ALA A 403 -15.22 8.70 -46.53
N LYS A 404 -14.56 8.14 -45.51
CA LYS A 404 -13.86 6.85 -45.59
C LYS A 404 -14.72 5.62 -45.27
N LEU A 405 -15.81 5.79 -44.52
CA LEU A 405 -16.60 4.68 -43.96
C LEU A 405 -18.05 4.73 -44.42
N THR A 406 -18.61 3.55 -44.72
CA THR A 406 -20.03 3.40 -45.07
C THR A 406 -20.90 3.26 -43.82
N LYS A 407 -20.39 2.63 -42.76
CA LYS A 407 -21.03 2.46 -41.44
C LYS A 407 -19.97 2.39 -40.34
N LEU A 408 -20.40 2.57 -39.08
CA LEU A 408 -19.55 2.40 -37.90
C LEU A 408 -20.23 1.46 -36.89
N ASP A 409 -19.61 0.33 -36.59
CA ASP A 409 -20.20 -0.68 -35.70
C ASP A 409 -19.83 -0.45 -34.23
N LEU A 410 -18.61 0.00 -33.94
CA LEU A 410 -18.13 0.17 -32.56
C LEU A 410 -17.45 1.54 -32.39
N LEU A 411 -17.90 2.32 -31.41
CA LEU A 411 -17.24 3.54 -30.96
C LEU A 411 -16.86 3.39 -29.49
N VAL A 412 -15.55 3.44 -29.20
CA VAL A 412 -15.02 3.38 -27.84
C VAL A 412 -14.39 4.72 -27.48
N ASN A 413 -15.11 5.48 -26.67
CA ASN A 413 -14.67 6.75 -26.09
C ASN A 413 -13.79 6.47 -24.86
N ASN A 414 -12.54 6.10 -25.13
CA ASN A 414 -11.57 5.62 -24.12
C ASN A 414 -10.55 6.68 -23.70
N ALA A 415 -10.17 7.61 -24.57
CA ALA A 415 -9.17 8.62 -24.26
C ALA A 415 -9.52 9.39 -22.98
N GLY A 416 -8.50 9.81 -22.25
CA GLY A 416 -8.73 10.65 -21.09
C GLY A 416 -7.47 11.07 -20.39
N ILE A 417 -7.64 12.09 -19.55
CA ILE A 417 -6.60 12.69 -18.71
C ILE A 417 -7.12 12.81 -17.28
N MET A 418 -6.18 12.86 -16.33
CA MET A 418 -6.48 12.87 -14.91
C MET A 418 -5.50 13.76 -14.16
N PHE A 419 -6.05 14.48 -13.18
CA PHE A 419 -5.32 15.30 -12.22
C PHE A 419 -4.34 16.29 -12.86
N CYS A 420 -4.72 16.88 -14.00
CA CYS A 420 -3.92 17.91 -14.62
C CYS A 420 -4.01 19.23 -13.83
N PRO A 421 -3.03 20.14 -13.97
CA PRO A 421 -3.17 21.53 -13.52
C PRO A 421 -4.40 22.21 -14.15
N ASN A 422 -4.69 23.44 -13.75
CA ASN A 422 -5.78 24.26 -14.30
C ASN A 422 -5.48 24.70 -15.75
N TRP A 423 -5.47 23.73 -16.66
CA TRP A 423 -5.29 23.92 -18.08
C TRP A 423 -6.64 24.12 -18.77
N ARG A 424 -6.59 24.70 -19.96
CA ARG A 424 -7.76 24.92 -20.81
C ARG A 424 -7.57 24.26 -22.17
N THR A 425 -8.65 23.73 -22.73
CA THR A 425 -8.70 23.29 -24.13
C THR A 425 -8.53 24.49 -25.06
N LYS A 426 -8.34 24.25 -26.38
CA LYS A 426 -8.24 25.34 -27.36
C LYS A 426 -9.46 26.27 -27.32
N GLN A 427 -10.64 25.70 -27.08
CA GLN A 427 -11.91 26.45 -26.95
C GLN A 427 -12.15 27.02 -25.54
N GLY A 428 -11.19 26.95 -24.62
CA GLY A 428 -11.28 27.57 -23.29
C GLY A 428 -12.00 26.74 -22.22
N PHE A 429 -12.30 25.46 -22.45
CA PHE A 429 -12.94 24.60 -21.45
C PHE A 429 -11.93 24.04 -20.46
N GLU A 430 -12.38 23.74 -19.24
CA GLU A 430 -11.58 22.99 -18.27
C GLU A 430 -11.07 21.71 -18.91
N MET A 431 -9.77 21.48 -18.80
CA MET A 431 -9.07 20.48 -19.58
C MET A 431 -9.62 19.05 -19.39
N GLN A 432 -9.91 18.60 -18.16
CA GLN A 432 -10.42 17.25 -17.91
C GLN A 432 -11.85 17.07 -18.41
N PHE A 433 -12.74 18.04 -18.20
CA PHE A 433 -14.10 18.05 -18.71
C PHE A 433 -14.14 18.16 -20.24
N GLY A 434 -13.28 19.01 -20.80
CA GLY A 434 -13.08 19.19 -22.24
C GLY A 434 -12.66 17.90 -22.95
N VAL A 435 -11.59 17.26 -22.49
CA VAL A 435 -11.06 16.04 -23.10
C VAL A 435 -11.90 14.81 -22.78
N ASN A 436 -12.26 14.59 -21.51
CA ASN A 436 -12.89 13.33 -21.10
C ASN A 436 -14.36 13.27 -21.52
N HIS A 437 -15.06 14.41 -21.60
CA HIS A 437 -16.49 14.50 -21.88
C HIS A 437 -16.79 15.30 -23.17
N LEU A 438 -16.49 16.59 -23.25
CA LEU A 438 -16.96 17.45 -24.38
C LEU A 438 -16.44 16.99 -25.75
N GLY A 439 -15.16 16.63 -25.86
CA GLY A 439 -14.57 16.11 -27.10
C GLY A 439 -15.25 14.80 -27.55
N HIS A 440 -15.50 13.87 -26.62
CA HIS A 440 -16.22 12.63 -26.93
C HIS A 440 -17.70 12.84 -27.23
N PHE A 441 -18.34 13.76 -26.50
CA PHE A 441 -19.72 14.18 -26.75
C PHE A 441 -19.86 14.67 -28.20
N LEU A 442 -18.96 15.56 -28.63
CA LEU A 442 -18.93 16.07 -30.00
C LEU A 442 -18.67 14.95 -31.01
N LEU A 443 -17.61 14.18 -30.81
CA LEU A 443 -17.22 13.08 -31.69
C LEU A 443 -18.37 12.09 -31.92
N THR A 444 -19.00 11.66 -30.83
CA THR A 444 -20.10 10.70 -30.87
C THR A 444 -21.27 11.26 -31.68
N ASN A 445 -21.69 12.48 -31.38
CA ASN A 445 -22.80 13.13 -32.08
C ASN A 445 -22.53 13.32 -33.57
N LEU A 446 -21.30 13.70 -33.95
CA LEU A 446 -20.93 13.84 -35.35
C LEU A 446 -20.94 12.51 -36.10
N LEU A 447 -20.60 11.40 -35.43
CA LEU A 447 -20.56 10.07 -36.05
C LEU A 447 -21.90 9.31 -36.00
N LEU A 448 -22.94 9.85 -35.36
CA LEU A 448 -24.23 9.16 -35.19
C LEU A 448 -24.85 8.69 -36.51
N ASP A 449 -24.74 9.46 -37.59
CA ASP A 449 -25.29 9.06 -38.90
C ASP A 449 -24.60 7.80 -39.46
N LEU A 450 -23.30 7.62 -39.20
CA LEU A 450 -22.58 6.40 -39.58
C LEU A 450 -22.94 5.23 -38.67
N ILE A 451 -23.12 5.50 -37.37
CA ILE A 451 -23.46 4.48 -36.37
C ILE A 451 -24.86 3.92 -36.65
N LYS A 452 -25.83 4.78 -36.98
CA LYS A 452 -27.20 4.39 -37.34
C LYS A 452 -27.31 3.54 -38.60
N LYS A 453 -26.28 3.51 -39.45
CA LYS A 453 -26.21 2.62 -40.63
C LYS A 453 -25.79 1.18 -40.28
N ALA A 454 -25.41 0.90 -39.04
CA ALA A 454 -25.07 -0.44 -38.58
C ALA A 454 -26.23 -1.01 -37.75
N ASP A 455 -26.58 -2.28 -38.00
CA ASP A 455 -27.77 -2.91 -37.40
C ASP A 455 -27.71 -3.08 -35.88
N LYS A 456 -26.51 -3.30 -35.34
CA LYS A 456 -26.27 -3.58 -33.91
C LYS A 456 -25.03 -2.85 -33.39
N ALA A 457 -24.98 -1.55 -33.63
CA ALA A 457 -23.83 -0.74 -33.24
C ALA A 457 -23.72 -0.59 -31.71
N ARG A 458 -22.50 -0.37 -31.21
CA ARG A 458 -22.26 -0.14 -29.78
C ARG A 458 -21.38 1.08 -29.53
N ILE A 459 -21.80 1.90 -28.58
CA ILE A 459 -21.09 3.08 -28.10
C ILE A 459 -20.69 2.81 -26.64
N ILE A 460 -19.39 2.82 -26.36
CA ILE A 460 -18.82 2.53 -25.05
C ILE A 460 -18.12 3.78 -24.52
N ASN A 461 -18.60 4.32 -23.40
CA ASN A 461 -18.06 5.50 -22.75
C ASN A 461 -17.25 5.13 -21.49
N VAL A 462 -15.96 5.45 -21.46
CA VAL A 462 -15.10 5.12 -20.31
C VAL A 462 -15.27 6.15 -19.19
N SER A 463 -15.94 5.73 -18.11
CA SER A 463 -16.07 6.43 -16.84
C SER A 463 -15.05 5.90 -15.81
N SER A 464 -15.27 6.13 -14.52
CA SER A 464 -14.42 5.71 -13.42
C SER A 464 -15.23 5.59 -12.13
N ARG A 465 -14.77 4.80 -11.17
CA ARG A 465 -15.30 4.82 -9.80
C ARG A 465 -15.26 6.21 -9.15
N ALA A 466 -14.38 7.10 -9.60
CA ALA A 466 -14.32 8.49 -9.15
C ALA A 466 -15.66 9.24 -9.27
N HIS A 467 -16.60 8.77 -10.12
CA HIS A 467 -17.94 9.37 -10.24
C HIS A 467 -18.80 9.26 -8.97
N TYR A 468 -18.46 8.37 -8.02
CA TYR A 468 -19.17 8.30 -6.73
C TYR A 468 -18.81 9.46 -5.80
N ASP A 469 -17.63 10.05 -5.98
CA ASP A 469 -17.04 10.95 -5.00
C ASP A 469 -17.48 12.41 -5.21
N LEU A 470 -18.03 12.77 -6.39
CA LEU A 470 -18.50 14.13 -6.64
C LEU A 470 -19.68 14.23 -7.64
N PRO A 471 -20.73 15.00 -7.31
CA PRO A 471 -21.75 15.45 -8.26
C PRO A 471 -21.22 16.44 -9.31
N ILE A 472 -22.03 16.77 -10.32
CA ILE A 472 -21.71 17.85 -11.27
C ILE A 472 -21.84 19.20 -10.55
N ASN A 473 -20.83 20.05 -10.69
CA ASN A 473 -20.93 21.43 -10.22
C ASN A 473 -21.74 22.27 -11.24
N TRP A 474 -23.07 22.27 -11.13
CA TRP A 474 -23.95 22.97 -12.07
C TRP A 474 -23.75 24.50 -12.11
N ASN A 475 -23.21 25.10 -11.05
CA ASN A 475 -23.01 26.55 -10.94
C ASN A 475 -21.67 27.02 -11.51
N ASP A 476 -20.72 26.09 -11.69
CA ASP A 476 -19.38 26.35 -12.23
C ASP A 476 -18.83 25.07 -12.86
N ILE A 477 -19.53 24.59 -13.90
CA ILE A 477 -19.20 23.32 -14.56
C ILE A 477 -17.82 23.40 -15.24
N ASN A 478 -17.39 24.60 -15.59
CA ASN A 478 -16.11 24.89 -16.23
C ASN A 478 -14.99 25.22 -15.21
N TRP A 479 -15.25 25.11 -13.90
CA TRP A 479 -14.26 25.36 -12.83
C TRP A 479 -13.46 26.66 -13.00
N GLU A 480 -14.16 27.77 -13.23
CA GLU A 480 -13.56 29.10 -13.42
C GLU A 480 -13.17 29.76 -12.11
N LYS A 481 -13.84 29.43 -11.00
CA LYS A 481 -13.64 30.12 -9.71
C LYS A 481 -12.54 29.51 -8.86
N SER A 482 -12.63 28.22 -8.54
CA SER A 482 -11.70 27.54 -7.62
C SER A 482 -11.41 26.12 -8.10
N TYR A 483 -10.38 25.98 -8.94
CA TYR A 483 -10.04 24.70 -9.55
C TYR A 483 -9.56 23.69 -8.52
N ASN A 484 -10.22 22.52 -8.49
CA ASN A 484 -9.74 21.37 -7.74
C ASN A 484 -9.58 20.18 -8.70
N THR A 485 -8.33 19.76 -8.88
CA THR A 485 -7.93 18.78 -9.89
C THR A 485 -8.59 17.40 -9.72
N ILE A 486 -8.81 16.95 -8.48
CA ILE A 486 -9.49 15.68 -8.19
C ILE A 486 -10.98 15.81 -8.49
N ARG A 487 -11.59 16.90 -8.03
CA ARG A 487 -13.02 17.15 -8.21
C ARG A 487 -13.40 17.33 -9.69
N ALA A 488 -12.59 18.05 -10.46
CA ALA A 488 -12.76 18.18 -11.91
C ALA A 488 -12.71 16.82 -12.62
N TYR A 489 -11.78 15.94 -12.22
CA TYR A 489 -11.73 14.57 -12.74
C TYR A 489 -13.02 13.78 -12.41
N CYS A 490 -13.44 13.77 -11.14
CA CYS A 490 -14.65 13.08 -10.68
C CYS A 490 -15.87 13.56 -11.48
N GLN A 491 -16.03 14.88 -11.62
CA GLN A 491 -17.10 15.50 -12.41
C GLN A 491 -17.09 15.01 -13.86
N SER A 492 -15.93 14.99 -14.53
CA SER A 492 -15.83 14.52 -15.92
C SER A 492 -16.26 13.06 -16.08
N LYS A 493 -16.05 12.23 -15.05
CA LYS A 493 -16.45 10.81 -15.07
C LYS A 493 -17.92 10.60 -14.72
N THR A 494 -18.50 11.45 -13.87
CA THR A 494 -19.96 11.55 -13.68
C THR A 494 -20.65 11.98 -14.98
N ALA A 495 -20.08 12.95 -15.70
CA ALA A 495 -20.61 13.46 -16.96
C ALA A 495 -20.74 12.35 -18.04
N ASN A 496 -19.75 11.45 -18.15
CA ASN A 496 -19.81 10.32 -19.08
C ASN A 496 -20.96 9.35 -18.81
N ILE A 497 -21.37 9.17 -17.55
CA ILE A 497 -22.51 8.30 -17.20
C ILE A 497 -23.83 8.99 -17.55
N LEU A 498 -23.97 10.26 -17.20
CA LEU A 498 -25.13 11.08 -17.57
C LEU A 498 -25.30 11.17 -19.09
N PHE A 499 -24.20 11.39 -19.82
CA PHE A 499 -24.19 11.36 -21.29
C PHE A 499 -24.68 10.03 -21.86
N THR A 500 -24.16 8.92 -21.33
CA THR A 500 -24.58 7.57 -21.74
C THR A 500 -26.07 7.38 -21.56
N LYS A 501 -26.60 7.81 -20.41
CA LYS A 501 -28.02 7.66 -20.06
C LYS A 501 -28.93 8.47 -21.00
N GLU A 502 -28.59 9.72 -21.26
CA GLU A 502 -29.37 10.55 -22.20
C GLU A 502 -29.23 10.07 -23.65
N LEU A 503 -28.03 9.68 -24.08
CA LEU A 503 -27.81 9.15 -25.42
C LEU A 503 -28.58 7.84 -25.66
N ALA A 504 -28.62 6.95 -24.66
CA ALA A 504 -29.43 5.73 -24.73
C ALA A 504 -30.92 6.03 -24.91
N SER A 505 -31.47 7.00 -24.16
CA SER A 505 -32.87 7.43 -24.31
C SER A 505 -33.14 8.03 -25.69
N ARG A 506 -32.20 8.80 -26.25
CA ARG A 506 -32.34 9.40 -27.60
C ARG A 506 -32.23 8.38 -28.74
N LEU A 507 -31.61 7.24 -28.49
CA LEU A 507 -31.41 6.16 -29.47
C LEU A 507 -32.36 4.98 -29.25
N GLU A 508 -33.37 5.14 -28.39
CA GLU A 508 -34.40 4.14 -28.17
C GLU A 508 -35.08 3.76 -29.51
N GLY A 509 -35.32 2.47 -29.71
CA GLY A 509 -35.88 1.93 -30.95
C GLY A 509 -34.91 1.80 -32.13
N THR A 510 -33.66 2.28 -32.04
CA THR A 510 -32.69 2.19 -33.15
C THR A 510 -31.84 0.91 -33.16
N GLY A 511 -31.92 0.08 -32.11
CA GLY A 511 -31.08 -1.11 -31.94
C GLY A 511 -29.63 -0.81 -31.49
N ILE A 512 -29.25 0.46 -31.35
CA ILE A 512 -27.92 0.87 -30.90
C ILE A 512 -27.81 0.71 -29.38
N THR A 513 -26.72 0.08 -28.93
CA THR A 513 -26.42 -0.08 -27.50
C THR A 513 -25.45 0.99 -27.02
N VAL A 514 -25.75 1.66 -25.90
CA VAL A 514 -24.88 2.68 -25.32
C VAL A 514 -24.61 2.33 -23.85
N VAL A 515 -23.35 2.21 -23.44
CA VAL A 515 -23.00 1.87 -22.05
C VAL A 515 -21.84 2.71 -21.53
N ALA A 516 -21.88 3.03 -20.23
CA ALA A 516 -20.75 3.60 -19.52
C ALA A 516 -20.06 2.50 -18.72
N LEU A 517 -18.75 2.59 -18.53
CA LEU A 517 -18.04 1.59 -17.72
C LEU A 517 -16.91 2.15 -16.86
N HIS A 518 -16.50 1.37 -15.87
CA HIS A 518 -15.25 1.57 -15.15
C HIS A 518 -14.28 0.42 -15.43
N PRO A 519 -13.02 0.71 -15.85
CA PRO A 519 -12.04 -0.32 -16.18
C PRO A 519 -11.32 -0.91 -14.95
N GLY A 520 -11.59 -0.43 -13.73
CA GLY A 520 -10.79 -0.75 -12.54
C GLY A 520 -9.68 0.27 -12.28
N ALA A 521 -8.89 0.05 -11.23
CA ALA A 521 -7.70 0.83 -10.94
C ALA A 521 -6.53 0.26 -11.76
N VAL A 522 -6.28 0.82 -12.95
CA VAL A 522 -5.35 0.27 -13.93
C VAL A 522 -4.04 1.06 -13.97
N ILE A 523 -2.90 0.37 -14.04
CA ILE A 523 -1.62 1.00 -14.33
C ILE A 523 -1.65 1.50 -15.77
N THR A 524 -1.89 2.79 -15.95
CA THR A 524 -1.87 3.46 -17.25
C THR A 524 -1.07 4.74 -17.14
N GLU A 525 -0.68 5.30 -18.28
CA GLU A 525 -0.08 6.63 -18.33
C GLU A 525 -1.06 7.76 -17.91
N LEU A 526 -2.30 7.43 -17.50
CA LEU A 526 -3.26 8.39 -16.94
C LEU A 526 -2.71 9.10 -15.70
N THR A 527 -1.79 8.46 -14.96
CA THR A 527 -1.15 9.05 -13.77
C THR A 527 0.02 9.98 -14.09
N ARG A 528 0.36 10.24 -15.36
CA ARG A 528 1.58 10.98 -15.73
C ARG A 528 1.67 12.41 -15.16
N TYR A 529 0.53 13.02 -14.80
CA TYR A 529 0.46 14.36 -14.22
C TYR A 529 0.25 14.39 -12.70
N THR A 530 0.12 13.23 -12.04
CA THR A 530 -0.11 13.14 -10.58
C THR A 530 1.12 13.53 -9.75
N GLY A 531 2.29 13.56 -10.39
CA GLY A 531 3.56 13.90 -9.76
C GLY A 531 3.69 15.36 -9.32
N GLN A 532 2.88 16.30 -9.82
CA GLN A 532 3.03 17.72 -9.45
C GLN A 532 2.30 18.11 -8.15
N SER A 533 1.41 17.29 -7.58
CA SER A 533 0.55 17.74 -6.47
C SER A 533 0.48 16.84 -5.24
N ILE A 534 0.75 15.53 -5.32
CA ILE A 534 0.48 14.62 -4.17
C ILE A 534 1.63 13.65 -3.82
N LEU A 535 2.62 13.46 -4.70
CA LEU A 535 3.53 12.30 -4.61
C LEU A 535 5.04 12.63 -4.63
N PHE A 536 5.45 13.88 -4.40
CA PHE A 536 6.87 14.28 -4.47
C PHE A 536 7.67 14.01 -3.19
N LEU A 537 7.03 13.60 -2.10
CA LEU A 537 7.74 13.22 -0.89
C LEU A 537 8.23 11.76 -1.03
N ILE A 538 9.48 11.66 -1.52
CA ILE A 538 10.43 10.56 -1.39
C ILE A 538 10.43 9.53 -2.57
N PRO A 539 11.29 9.72 -3.60
CA PRO A 539 11.57 8.76 -4.68
C PRO A 539 11.99 7.35 -4.20
N ILE A 540 12.61 7.28 -3.02
CA ILE A 540 13.03 6.03 -2.37
C ILE A 540 11.82 5.22 -1.88
N LEU A 541 10.79 5.90 -1.35
CA LEU A 541 9.55 5.26 -0.93
C LEU A 541 8.79 4.69 -2.13
N TRP A 542 8.86 5.36 -3.29
CA TRP A 542 8.28 4.86 -4.54
C TRP A 542 8.99 3.60 -5.03
N LYS A 543 10.32 3.52 -5.00
CA LYS A 543 11.06 2.29 -5.36
C LYS A 543 10.74 1.11 -4.44
N ILE A 544 10.49 1.38 -3.16
CA ILE A 544 10.14 0.36 -2.17
C ILE A 544 8.66 -0.05 -2.32
N LEU A 545 7.75 0.90 -2.57
CA LEU A 545 6.30 0.68 -2.58
C LEU A 545 5.76 0.25 -3.97
N TYR A 546 6.43 0.61 -5.06
CA TYR A 546 6.04 0.28 -6.44
C TYR A 546 5.80 -1.23 -6.69
N PRO A 547 6.68 -2.16 -6.26
CA PRO A 547 6.39 -3.59 -6.42
C PRO A 547 5.11 -4.02 -5.68
N PHE A 548 4.75 -3.38 -4.56
CA PHE A 548 3.52 -3.64 -3.81
C PHE A 548 2.28 -2.98 -4.47
N ILE A 549 2.41 -1.76 -5.00
CA ILE A 549 1.35 -1.09 -5.76
C ILE A 549 1.01 -1.86 -7.05
N ARG A 550 2.01 -2.48 -7.68
CA ARG A 550 1.82 -3.29 -8.90
C ARG A 550 1.00 -4.56 -8.69
N ILE A 551 0.81 -4.99 -7.44
CA ILE A 551 0.00 -6.15 -7.05
C ILE A 551 -1.48 -5.74 -6.92
N ILE A 552 -1.75 -4.47 -6.63
CA ILE A 552 -3.11 -3.94 -6.38
C ILE A 552 -3.73 -3.36 -7.66
N LEU A 553 -2.90 -2.78 -8.53
CA LEU A 553 -3.39 -2.17 -9.77
C LEU A 553 -3.50 -3.22 -10.88
N LYS A 554 -4.63 -3.19 -11.59
CA LYS A 554 -4.87 -4.01 -12.78
C LYS A 554 -3.85 -3.68 -13.86
N THR A 555 -3.44 -4.70 -14.60
CA THR A 555 -2.75 -4.54 -15.87
C THR A 555 -3.69 -3.90 -16.90
N ALA A 556 -3.13 -3.33 -17.98
CA ALA A 556 -3.92 -2.78 -19.07
C ALA A 556 -4.86 -3.83 -19.72
N GLU A 557 -4.42 -5.08 -19.81
CA GLU A 557 -5.18 -6.20 -20.35
C GLU A 557 -6.40 -6.51 -19.46
N GLU A 558 -6.19 -6.61 -18.15
CA GLU A 558 -7.26 -6.79 -17.15
C GLU A 558 -8.22 -5.59 -17.14
N GLY A 559 -7.69 -4.38 -17.34
CA GLY A 559 -8.47 -3.14 -17.43
C GLY A 559 -9.37 -3.06 -18.67
N ALA A 560 -8.94 -3.67 -19.79
CA ALA A 560 -9.70 -3.68 -21.04
C ALA A 560 -10.89 -4.66 -21.02
N GLN A 561 -10.92 -5.62 -20.10
CA GLN A 561 -11.90 -6.72 -20.11
C GLN A 561 -13.36 -6.25 -20.09
N THR A 562 -13.69 -5.23 -19.28
CA THR A 562 -15.07 -4.72 -19.25
C THR A 562 -15.42 -3.97 -20.54
N THR A 563 -14.47 -3.25 -21.15
CA THR A 563 -14.65 -2.59 -22.45
C THR A 563 -14.90 -3.61 -23.55
N ILE A 564 -14.09 -4.68 -23.58
CA ILE A 564 -14.23 -5.79 -24.54
C ILE A 564 -15.59 -6.47 -24.34
N TYR A 565 -15.94 -6.84 -23.11
CA TYR A 565 -17.25 -7.40 -22.76
C TYR A 565 -18.39 -6.54 -23.28
N CYS A 566 -18.38 -5.24 -22.98
CA CYS A 566 -19.37 -4.29 -23.46
C CYS A 566 -19.46 -4.23 -25.00
N ALA A 567 -18.34 -4.43 -25.69
CA ALA A 567 -18.29 -4.37 -27.15
C ALA A 567 -18.72 -5.66 -27.86
N VAL A 568 -18.53 -6.84 -27.26
CA VAL A 568 -18.67 -8.12 -27.99
C VAL A 568 -19.75 -9.06 -27.44
N ASP A 569 -20.11 -8.94 -26.16
CA ASP A 569 -21.03 -9.88 -25.51
C ASP A 569 -22.49 -9.62 -25.88
N GLU A 570 -23.25 -10.66 -26.22
CA GLU A 570 -24.64 -10.57 -26.70
C GLU A 570 -25.65 -10.22 -25.61
N CYS A 571 -25.29 -10.36 -24.34
CA CYS A 571 -26.14 -9.96 -23.22
C CYS A 571 -26.09 -8.45 -22.96
N VAL A 572 -25.15 -7.70 -23.53
CA VAL A 572 -24.96 -6.27 -23.24
C VAL A 572 -26.09 -5.35 -23.73
N PRO A 573 -26.76 -5.58 -24.88
CA PRO A 573 -27.85 -4.73 -25.36
C PRO A 573 -28.97 -4.47 -24.33
N GLN A 574 -29.28 -5.44 -23.47
CA GLN A 574 -30.29 -5.28 -22.41
C GLN A 574 -29.87 -4.27 -21.32
N TYR A 575 -28.60 -3.87 -21.30
CA TYR A 575 -28.03 -2.92 -20.35
C TYR A 575 -27.74 -1.56 -20.98
N THR A 576 -28.35 -1.23 -22.13
CA THR A 576 -28.25 0.12 -22.70
C THR A 576 -28.63 1.19 -21.67
N GLY A 577 -27.88 2.29 -21.61
CA GLY A 577 -28.00 3.36 -20.61
C GLY A 577 -27.39 3.04 -19.23
N CYS A 578 -26.88 1.82 -19.01
CA CYS A 578 -26.35 1.40 -17.71
C CYS A 578 -24.87 1.72 -17.53
N TYR A 579 -24.44 1.65 -16.26
CA TYR A 579 -23.05 1.68 -15.84
C TYR A 579 -22.54 0.25 -15.56
N MET A 580 -21.38 -0.09 -16.11
CA MET A 580 -20.79 -1.42 -16.09
C MET A 580 -19.46 -1.43 -15.34
N SER A 581 -19.18 -2.50 -14.59
CA SER A 581 -17.87 -2.74 -13.97
C SER A 581 -17.67 -4.22 -13.71
N ASP A 582 -16.47 -4.72 -13.98
CA ASP A 582 -16.13 -6.15 -13.90
C ASP A 582 -17.10 -7.02 -14.71
N CYS A 583 -17.29 -6.66 -15.98
CA CYS A 583 -18.12 -7.38 -16.96
C CYS A 583 -19.58 -7.61 -16.54
N ARG A 584 -20.15 -6.71 -15.71
CA ARG A 584 -21.55 -6.78 -15.26
C ARG A 584 -22.13 -5.39 -14.95
N PRO A 585 -23.46 -5.22 -14.98
CA PRO A 585 -24.09 -3.98 -14.57
C PRO A 585 -23.86 -3.68 -13.08
N LYS A 586 -23.68 -2.40 -12.75
CA LYS A 586 -23.53 -1.88 -11.38
C LYS A 586 -24.36 -0.61 -11.19
N LYS A 587 -24.76 -0.34 -9.94
CA LYS A 587 -25.45 0.91 -9.58
C LYS A 587 -24.45 2.06 -9.56
N SER A 588 -24.64 3.08 -10.39
CA SER A 588 -23.91 4.35 -10.31
C SER A 588 -24.42 5.23 -9.15
N SER A 589 -23.74 6.35 -8.90
CA SER A 589 -24.19 7.37 -7.92
C SER A 589 -25.63 7.84 -8.18
N GLU A 590 -26.31 8.32 -7.14
CA GLU A 590 -27.69 8.82 -7.25
C GLU A 590 -27.84 9.90 -8.32
N GLU A 591 -26.93 10.87 -8.33
CA GLU A 591 -26.92 11.91 -9.34
C GLU A 591 -26.78 11.35 -10.76
N ALA A 592 -25.84 10.42 -10.97
CA ALA A 592 -25.61 9.80 -12.27
C ALA A 592 -26.78 8.91 -12.73
N ARG A 593 -27.75 8.62 -11.85
CA ARG A 593 -28.99 7.90 -12.17
C ARG A 593 -30.15 8.85 -12.51
N SER A 594 -30.04 10.16 -12.32
CA SER A 594 -31.12 11.11 -12.64
C SER A 594 -31.24 11.33 -14.15
N GLN A 595 -32.42 11.08 -14.72
CA GLN A 595 -32.70 11.39 -16.13
C GLN A 595 -32.76 12.91 -16.37
N GLU A 596 -33.23 13.68 -15.39
CA GLU A 596 -33.30 15.13 -15.48
C GLU A 596 -31.89 15.74 -15.57
N ASN A 597 -30.96 15.28 -14.74
CA ASN A 597 -29.56 15.70 -14.80
C ASN A 597 -28.89 15.29 -16.12
N ALA A 598 -29.27 14.13 -16.67
CA ALA A 598 -28.76 13.66 -17.95
C ALA A 598 -29.19 14.60 -19.10
N LYS A 599 -30.47 14.98 -19.13
CA LYS A 599 -31.01 15.99 -20.07
C LYS A 599 -30.34 17.35 -19.90
N LYS A 600 -30.22 17.83 -18.66
CA LYS A 600 -29.58 19.11 -18.33
C LYS A 600 -28.11 19.14 -18.80
N LEU A 601 -27.35 18.08 -18.52
CA LEU A 601 -25.95 18.00 -18.97
C LEU A 601 -25.85 17.99 -20.51
N TRP A 602 -26.77 17.28 -21.19
CA TRP A 602 -26.81 17.25 -22.65
C TRP A 602 -27.03 18.65 -23.23
N GLU A 603 -28.01 19.39 -22.71
CA GLU A 603 -28.30 20.76 -23.14
C GLU A 603 -27.10 21.69 -22.91
N ILE A 604 -26.47 21.62 -21.74
CA ILE A 604 -25.26 22.39 -21.44
C ILE A 604 -24.12 22.00 -22.39
N SER A 605 -23.93 20.71 -22.67
CA SER A 605 -22.88 20.23 -23.59
C SER A 605 -23.12 20.71 -25.03
N CYS A 606 -24.39 20.80 -25.45
CA CYS A 606 -24.77 21.45 -26.71
C CYS A 606 -24.49 22.96 -26.69
N GLN A 607 -24.79 23.64 -25.58
CA GLN A 607 -24.61 25.09 -25.43
C GLN A 607 -23.16 25.51 -25.38
N MET A 608 -22.31 24.76 -24.67
CA MET A 608 -20.87 24.97 -24.63
C MET A 608 -20.22 24.75 -26.01
N ARG A 609 -20.97 24.29 -27.01
CA ARG A 609 -20.55 24.17 -28.41
C ARG A 609 -21.05 25.31 -29.31
N ILE A 610 -21.72 26.32 -28.77
CA ILE A 610 -22.33 27.41 -29.55
C ILE A 610 -21.26 28.46 -29.86
N PHE A 611 -20.54 28.25 -30.95
CA PHE A 611 -20.61 29.14 -32.12
C PHE A 611 -20.26 28.32 -33.38
N PHE A 612 -21.31 28.03 -34.16
CA PHE A 612 -21.38 27.45 -35.52
C PHE A 612 -20.94 25.99 -35.76
N TYR A 613 -21.93 25.13 -36.07
CA TYR A 613 -22.19 24.63 -37.43
C TYR A 613 -23.51 23.84 -37.45
N ASP A 614 -24.26 24.07 -38.53
CA ASP A 614 -25.62 23.66 -38.88
C ASP A 614 -26.03 22.24 -38.40
N PHE A 615 -26.64 22.15 -37.21
CA PHE A 615 -27.37 20.95 -36.77
C PHE A 615 -28.77 20.97 -37.39
N LYS A 616 -28.86 20.86 -38.72
CA LYS A 616 -30.13 20.58 -39.41
C LYS A 616 -30.53 19.12 -39.18
N PHE A 617 -30.97 18.82 -37.96
CA PHE A 617 -31.91 17.72 -37.75
C PHE A 617 -33.32 18.29 -37.89
N HIS A 618 -34.12 17.62 -38.72
CA HIS A 618 -35.56 17.80 -38.85
C HIS A 618 -36.24 17.75 -37.46
N PHE A 619 -36.47 18.90 -36.84
CA PHE A 619 -37.41 19.04 -35.74
C PHE A 619 -38.76 19.43 -36.34
N VAL A 620 -39.52 18.42 -36.76
CA VAL A 620 -40.96 18.59 -36.94
C VAL A 620 -41.59 18.59 -35.55
N ASN A 621 -42.19 19.73 -35.20
CA ASN A 621 -43.16 19.94 -34.12
C ASN A 621 -42.74 19.69 -32.67
N ILE A 622 -42.20 20.73 -32.02
CA ILE A 622 -42.80 21.28 -30.78
C ILE A 622 -42.68 22.81 -30.84
N LYS A 623 -43.76 23.47 -31.25
CA LYS A 623 -43.93 24.93 -31.21
C LYS A 623 -44.25 25.37 -29.77
N LYS A 624 -43.62 26.50 -29.37
CA LYS A 624 -44.09 27.53 -28.43
C LYS A 624 -44.14 27.20 -26.92
N ARG A 625 -43.10 27.65 -26.20
CA ARG A 625 -43.19 28.63 -25.08
C ARG A 625 -41.77 28.99 -24.60
N PHE A 626 -41.18 30.03 -25.19
CA PHE A 626 -40.01 30.68 -24.62
C PHE A 626 -40.47 31.87 -23.77
N ILE A 627 -40.15 31.81 -22.48
CA ILE A 627 -40.18 32.94 -21.56
C ILE A 627 -38.99 33.83 -21.94
N LYS A 628 -39.26 35.09 -22.29
CA LYS A 628 -38.23 36.13 -22.46
C LYS A 628 -37.56 36.40 -21.12
N ILE A 629 -36.24 36.25 -21.05
CA ILE A 629 -35.43 36.83 -19.98
C ILE A 629 -34.76 38.09 -20.59
N PRO A 630 -34.89 39.28 -19.97
CA PRO A 630 -34.31 40.52 -20.51
C PRO A 630 -32.79 40.59 -20.30
N PRO A 631 -32.07 41.39 -21.11
CA PRO A 631 -30.61 41.53 -21.00
C PRO A 631 -30.22 42.28 -19.73
N ILE A 632 -29.17 41.81 -19.06
CA ILE A 632 -28.52 42.50 -17.94
C ILE A 632 -27.61 43.58 -18.53
N GLU A 633 -27.95 44.85 -18.28
CA GLU A 633 -27.06 45.99 -18.50
C GLU A 633 -25.97 46.00 -17.42
N LEU A 634 -24.71 46.09 -17.86
CA LEU A 634 -23.56 46.35 -17.01
C LEU A 634 -23.52 47.84 -16.63
N LYS A 635 -23.49 48.12 -15.32
CA LYS A 635 -22.93 49.35 -14.74
C LYS A 635 -21.87 48.97 -13.71
#